data_AF-A0A2E5PYV3-F1
#
_entry.id   AF-A0A2E5PYV3-F1
#
_cell.length_a   1.000
_cell.length_b   1.000
_cell.length_c   1.000
_cell.angle_alpha   90.00
_cell.angle_beta   90.00
_cell.angle_gamma   90.00
#
_symmetry.space_group_name_H-M   'P 1'
#
loop_
_entity.id
_entity.type
_entity.pdbx_description
1 polymer ?
#
loop_
_entity_poly.entity_id
_entity_poly.type
_entity_poly.pdbx_seq_one_letter_code
_entity_poly.pdbx_strand_id
1 'polypeptide(L)'
;MMKSESQQENSEIQQQSDAAIEDAIHQLQVDSWRKGEEGLKFRLCYLMLELTTARDAPNQWILNKRSIDIDLLDRAMRREEETILNLLQNESLLWNKLGIHPLWQNGTEIQPPPFRYGDIIFICFSVPHWIKATERKKFTAKGALILKQYRRDNPTSMIIAVTDQPGFRLSKDPLFIQWSDIGKETSGVGKAGTITRMVAQQLTAPTTMQIYLKEAHTTHKLQSQLSQKFLQDHVDGIQALQTDFNLLVIMHPGLYDTHAKRIWNQLSSLHFRSVEVRQQNEVRPEQLRQFDFFVLVQCGFPEKFRQLSEFQRIARRIYRFDGELPAKLPQIRSREFYVRNALEEKYLRIIDKINRKKQDEKFQFLQGKYQEQWKLILDKNNNVQQINQIQLKLNQFAEGYYALMETVLMEATQQVHEGSRFGGVMKNLTRFLIVDDFNPAIIDYLVKRRFTKRNLNYMSSLEMFQHFNRFKAEHSQLKSAQSYQMFMRNDPLFANYEVVVINAWNFETDGSLVVKLRIAPSPEEGDSPSIARDIVLGARNLNELLDTDRDQLYKSLAGGSSKKSEQGQDVVFMLENLLSKADLTTSGRMMGVKKGRLYNLFQLEEEMKNLSESLSNDKITDEEGDEESEPVDEAEQEVIESKKIEEDSNWVMPIVRYQVDIIYVIAMACSIRWQGLSENKKACNYLEGETKRTGEGTGEILQRALVHAITREKDLPEAGVLAAFPDMGGSRFVYGRVLPGRSEMLEPEFALYLIDMRQFQAKEVIEFLRMRNRSPIVHVPVLLYVPPEVELTKEEGAMLGRLIGVRTGEEVDGLPMPYRIDDLEKPERIKHLVQGILNIDDEMIQDGGLSSENEFLEGQDEMAEENIFSNW
;
A
#
# COMPACT_ATOMS: atom_id res chain seq x y z
N MET A 1 -23.83 -74.12 26.68
CA MET A 1 -24.42 -73.19 25.69
C MET A 1 -24.42 -71.74 26.19
N MET A 2 -24.85 -71.41 27.42
CA MET A 2 -24.79 -70.01 27.92
C MET A 2 -23.39 -69.38 28.12
N LYS A 3 -22.29 -70.16 28.11
CA LYS A 3 -20.91 -69.63 28.15
C LYS A 3 -20.31 -69.34 26.77
N SER A 4 -20.89 -69.89 25.68
CA SER A 4 -20.40 -69.65 24.31
C SER A 4 -21.09 -68.45 23.67
N GLU A 5 -22.36 -68.20 23.98
CA GLU A 5 -23.11 -67.04 23.48
C GLU A 5 -22.59 -65.71 24.07
N SER A 6 -22.21 -65.69 25.36
CA SER A 6 -21.59 -64.51 26.01
C SER A 6 -20.14 -64.25 25.56
N GLN A 7 -19.46 -65.23 24.99
CA GLN A 7 -18.14 -65.05 24.36
C GLN A 7 -18.29 -64.59 22.91
N GLN A 8 -19.33 -65.04 22.19
CA GLN A 8 -19.66 -64.56 20.84
C GLN A 8 -20.17 -63.11 20.86
N GLU A 9 -21.08 -62.75 21.77
CA GLU A 9 -21.55 -61.36 21.90
C GLU A 9 -20.41 -60.41 22.31
N ASN A 10 -19.53 -60.81 23.24
CA ASN A 10 -18.35 -59.99 23.57
C ASN A 10 -17.36 -59.91 22.41
N SER A 11 -17.20 -60.95 21.58
CA SER A 11 -16.35 -60.89 20.39
C SER A 11 -16.94 -60.03 19.27
N GLU A 12 -18.27 -60.03 19.11
CA GLU A 12 -18.97 -59.21 18.11
C GLU A 12 -19.00 -57.73 18.51
N ILE A 13 -19.19 -57.42 19.80
CA ILE A 13 -19.11 -56.05 20.34
C ILE A 13 -17.67 -55.51 20.25
N GLN A 14 -16.68 -56.37 20.47
CA GLN A 14 -15.27 -55.99 20.38
C GLN A 14 -14.82 -55.83 18.92
N GLN A 15 -15.30 -56.67 17.99
CA GLN A 15 -15.09 -56.51 16.55
C GLN A 15 -15.78 -55.25 15.98
N GLN A 16 -17.00 -54.92 16.42
CA GLN A 16 -17.68 -53.67 16.05
C GLN A 16 -16.95 -52.43 16.58
N SER A 17 -16.35 -52.52 17.78
CA SER A 17 -15.53 -51.44 18.35
C SER A 17 -14.20 -51.27 17.62
N ASP A 18 -13.57 -52.36 17.16
CA ASP A 18 -12.29 -52.30 16.46
C ASP A 18 -12.48 -51.77 15.02
N ALA A 19 -13.53 -52.19 14.30
CA ALA A 19 -13.87 -51.66 12.98
C ALA A 19 -14.17 -50.15 13.01
N ALA A 20 -14.91 -49.68 14.02
CA ALA A 20 -15.19 -48.24 14.18
C ALA A 20 -13.93 -47.40 14.47
N ILE A 21 -12.92 -47.99 15.13
CA ILE A 21 -11.62 -47.34 15.36
C ILE A 21 -10.80 -47.32 14.06
N GLU A 22 -10.79 -48.41 13.30
CA GLU A 22 -10.12 -48.49 11.99
C GLU A 22 -10.71 -47.47 11.00
N ASP A 23 -12.04 -47.37 10.92
CA ASP A 23 -12.73 -46.37 10.08
C ASP A 23 -12.40 -44.94 10.51
N ALA A 24 -12.40 -44.65 11.82
CA ALA A 24 -12.05 -43.32 12.33
C ALA A 24 -10.59 -42.94 12.03
N ILE A 25 -9.67 -43.90 12.11
CA ILE A 25 -8.26 -43.71 11.77
C ILE A 25 -8.08 -43.49 10.28
N HIS A 26 -8.74 -44.29 9.44
CA HIS A 26 -8.73 -44.11 8.00
C HIS A 26 -9.26 -42.72 7.61
N GLN A 27 -10.37 -42.28 8.20
CA GLN A 27 -10.92 -40.95 7.96
C GLN A 27 -9.93 -39.85 8.36
N LEU A 28 -9.34 -39.91 9.56
CA LEU A 28 -8.34 -38.95 10.01
C LEU A 28 -7.10 -38.94 9.09
N GLN A 29 -6.72 -40.09 8.55
CA GLN A 29 -5.60 -40.21 7.62
C GLN A 29 -5.90 -39.58 6.27
N VAL A 30 -7.08 -39.82 5.71
CA VAL A 30 -7.56 -39.18 4.47
C VAL A 30 -7.65 -37.67 4.68
N ASP A 31 -8.21 -37.20 5.80
CA ASP A 31 -8.31 -35.78 6.12
C ASP A 31 -6.92 -35.13 6.26
N SER A 32 -5.98 -35.83 6.89
CA SER A 32 -4.57 -35.41 7.02
C SER A 32 -3.89 -35.29 5.64
N TRP A 33 -4.08 -36.25 4.74
CA TRP A 33 -3.56 -36.17 3.37
C TRP A 33 -4.24 -35.10 2.51
N ARG A 34 -5.55 -34.90 2.66
CA ARG A 34 -6.27 -33.78 2.04
C ARG A 34 -5.73 -32.44 2.52
N LYS A 35 -5.36 -32.32 3.81
CA LYS A 35 -4.66 -31.14 4.36
C LYS A 35 -3.19 -31.07 3.93
N GLY A 36 -2.68 -32.09 3.23
CA GLY A 36 -1.34 -32.19 2.66
C GLY A 36 -0.24 -32.62 3.62
N GLU A 37 -0.60 -33.28 4.70
CA GLU A 37 0.34 -33.86 5.66
C GLU A 37 0.88 -35.21 5.15
N GLU A 38 1.96 -35.72 5.75
CA GLU A 38 2.55 -37.03 5.37
C GLU A 38 1.70 -38.23 5.81
N GLY A 39 0.78 -38.02 6.76
CA GLY A 39 -0.07 -39.03 7.38
C GLY A 39 -0.11 -38.91 8.91
N LEU A 40 -0.74 -39.89 9.56
CA LEU A 40 -0.91 -39.90 11.01
C LEU A 40 0.41 -40.13 11.75
N LYS A 41 0.64 -39.34 12.79
CA LYS A 41 1.81 -39.48 13.68
C LYS A 41 1.33 -39.54 15.12
N PHE A 42 1.86 -40.47 15.91
CA PHE A 42 1.70 -40.42 17.36
C PHE A 42 3.03 -40.03 18.00
N ARG A 43 3.13 -38.82 18.55
CA ARG A 43 4.35 -38.32 19.19
C ARG A 43 4.20 -38.51 20.70
N LEU A 44 4.92 -39.46 21.27
CA LEU A 44 5.04 -39.60 22.72
C LEU A 44 6.12 -38.63 23.21
N CYS A 45 5.67 -37.51 23.72
CA CYS A 45 6.50 -36.36 24.06
C CYS A 45 6.85 -36.37 25.56
N TYR A 46 8.14 -36.30 25.91
CA TYR A 46 8.55 -36.09 27.30
C TYR A 46 9.15 -34.69 27.52
N LEU A 47 8.88 -34.09 28.67
CA LEU A 47 9.42 -32.80 29.07
C LEU A 47 10.23 -32.95 30.35
N MET A 48 11.43 -32.37 30.38
CA MET A 48 12.25 -32.25 31.58
C MET A 48 12.56 -30.77 31.81
N LEU A 49 11.94 -30.19 32.83
CA LEU A 49 11.95 -28.75 33.09
C LEU A 49 12.32 -28.49 34.54
N GLU A 50 13.18 -27.51 34.78
CA GLU A 50 13.45 -27.00 36.11
C GLU A 50 12.83 -25.61 36.24
N LEU A 51 11.97 -25.45 37.24
CA LEU A 51 11.44 -24.16 37.65
C LEU A 51 12.33 -23.63 38.77
N THR A 52 13.04 -22.53 38.49
CA THR A 52 13.88 -21.81 39.44
C THR A 52 13.28 -20.42 39.69
N THR A 53 13.55 -19.81 40.83
CA THR A 53 13.18 -18.41 41.06
C THR A 53 14.32 -17.49 40.62
N ALA A 54 14.02 -16.38 39.94
CA ALA A 54 15.04 -15.39 39.58
C ALA A 54 15.73 -14.84 40.84
N ARG A 55 17.06 -14.65 40.81
CA ARG A 55 17.81 -14.06 41.94
C ARG A 55 17.34 -12.63 42.25
N ASP A 56 17.11 -11.83 41.22
CA ASP A 56 16.78 -10.40 41.34
C ASP A 56 15.27 -10.15 41.46
N ALA A 57 14.45 -11.16 41.16
CA ALA A 57 13.00 -11.13 41.25
C ALA A 57 12.46 -12.46 41.79
N PRO A 58 12.56 -12.74 43.10
CA PRO A 58 12.15 -14.02 43.69
C PRO A 58 10.66 -14.34 43.55
N ASN A 59 9.86 -13.39 43.05
CA ASN A 59 8.46 -13.59 42.71
C ASN A 59 8.23 -14.20 41.32
N GLN A 60 9.23 -14.21 40.45
CA GLN A 60 9.18 -14.66 39.06
C GLN A 60 9.88 -16.03 38.95
N TRP A 61 9.15 -17.01 38.41
CA TRP A 61 9.70 -18.33 38.10
C TRP A 61 10.29 -18.31 36.69
N ILE A 62 11.52 -18.77 36.55
CA ILE A 62 12.22 -18.94 35.29
C ILE A 62 12.30 -20.43 34.99
N LEU A 63 12.08 -20.75 33.72
CA LEU A 63 12.07 -22.11 33.20
C LEU A 63 13.47 -22.42 32.65
N ASN A 64 14.11 -23.44 33.20
CA ASN A 64 15.47 -23.84 32.87
C ASN A 64 15.47 -25.25 32.27
N LYS A 65 16.33 -25.46 31.26
CA LYS A 65 16.52 -26.74 30.56
C LYS A 65 17.75 -27.51 31.04
N ARG A 66 18.62 -26.89 31.83
CA ARG A 66 19.87 -27.50 32.29
C ARG A 66 20.06 -27.28 33.77
N SER A 67 20.03 -28.37 34.52
CA SER A 67 20.26 -28.39 35.95
C SER A 67 20.82 -29.75 36.33
N ILE A 68 21.39 -29.87 37.54
CA ILE A 68 21.92 -31.14 38.03
C ILE A 68 20.82 -32.21 38.07
N ASP A 69 19.60 -31.82 38.41
CA ASP A 69 18.44 -32.72 38.45
C ASP A 69 17.99 -33.14 37.04
N ILE A 70 17.99 -32.21 36.09
CA ILE A 70 17.72 -32.54 34.68
C ILE A 70 18.80 -33.47 34.14
N ASP A 71 20.08 -33.23 34.44
CA ASP A 71 21.20 -34.08 34.01
C ASP A 71 21.14 -35.50 34.64
N LEU A 72 20.55 -35.62 35.84
CA LEU A 72 20.29 -36.92 36.47
C LEU A 72 19.13 -37.65 35.80
N LEU A 73 18.04 -36.94 35.50
CA LEU A 73 16.90 -37.49 34.77
C LEU A 73 17.28 -37.91 33.35
N ASP A 74 18.04 -37.08 32.63
CA ASP A 74 18.52 -37.38 31.29
C ASP A 74 19.42 -38.64 31.29
N ARG A 75 20.29 -38.78 32.28
CA ARG A 75 21.08 -40.02 32.47
C ARG A 75 20.21 -41.24 32.77
N ALA A 76 19.09 -41.09 33.47
CA ALA A 76 18.17 -42.20 33.72
C ALA A 76 17.40 -42.59 32.44
N MET A 77 16.93 -41.58 31.70
CA MET A 77 16.26 -41.74 30.40
C MET A 77 17.14 -42.49 29.40
N ARG A 78 18.40 -42.08 29.21
CA ARG A 78 19.35 -42.73 28.29
C ARG A 78 19.64 -44.19 28.63
N ARG A 79 19.56 -44.59 29.91
CA ARG A 79 19.74 -46.01 30.29
C ARG A 79 18.58 -46.90 29.85
N GLU A 80 17.38 -46.33 29.75
CA GLU A 80 16.16 -47.05 29.38
C GLU A 80 15.75 -46.84 27.91
N GLU A 81 16.39 -45.91 27.21
CA GLU A 81 16.07 -45.51 25.84
C GLU A 81 15.96 -46.70 24.87
N GLU A 82 16.93 -47.62 24.89
CA GLU A 82 16.88 -48.84 24.06
C GLU A 82 15.64 -49.71 24.39
N THR A 83 15.27 -49.82 25.66
CA THR A 83 14.11 -50.62 26.09
C THR A 83 12.80 -49.93 25.68
N ILE A 84 12.78 -48.60 25.74
CA ILE A 84 11.65 -47.79 25.28
C ILE A 84 11.48 -47.95 23.77
N LEU A 85 12.55 -47.80 22.98
CA LEU A 85 12.50 -47.98 21.53
C LEU A 85 12.01 -49.38 21.14
N ASN A 86 12.49 -50.43 21.82
CA ASN A 86 12.01 -51.80 21.62
C ASN A 86 10.51 -51.96 21.92
N LEU A 87 9.99 -51.27 22.95
CA LEU A 87 8.57 -51.24 23.26
C LEU A 87 7.75 -50.54 22.16
N LEU A 88 8.25 -49.43 21.61
CA LEU A 88 7.57 -48.69 20.54
C LEU A 88 7.53 -49.48 19.23
N GLN A 89 8.53 -50.31 18.95
CA GLN A 89 8.61 -51.15 17.75
C GLN A 89 7.81 -52.47 17.85
N ASN A 90 7.24 -52.79 19.02
CA ASN A 90 6.53 -54.04 19.22
C ASN A 90 5.26 -54.12 18.36
N GLU A 91 5.18 -55.07 17.43
CA GLU A 91 4.04 -55.29 16.52
C GLU A 91 2.71 -55.57 17.25
N SER A 92 2.77 -56.08 18.49
CA SER A 92 1.57 -56.35 19.28
C SER A 92 0.90 -55.07 19.82
N LEU A 93 1.60 -53.93 19.79
CA LEU A 93 1.09 -52.64 20.25
C LEU A 93 -0.05 -52.18 19.33
N LEU A 94 -1.18 -51.78 19.92
CA LEU A 94 -2.38 -51.36 19.18
C LEU A 94 -2.07 -50.32 18.09
N TRP A 95 -1.26 -49.31 18.43
CA TRP A 95 -0.82 -48.27 17.50
C TRP A 95 -0.16 -48.83 16.23
N ASN A 96 0.78 -49.78 16.39
CA ASN A 96 1.48 -50.40 15.26
C ASN A 96 0.56 -51.29 14.41
N LYS A 97 -0.40 -51.99 15.04
CA LYS A 97 -1.42 -52.77 14.30
C LYS A 97 -2.29 -51.89 13.41
N LEU A 98 -2.56 -50.66 13.86
CA LEU A 98 -3.32 -49.65 13.13
C LEU A 98 -2.45 -48.83 12.17
N GLY A 99 -1.18 -49.22 11.94
CA GLY A 99 -0.25 -48.52 11.05
C GLY A 99 0.30 -47.20 11.57
N ILE A 100 0.06 -46.85 12.85
CA ILE A 100 0.55 -45.63 13.49
C ILE A 100 1.76 -45.98 14.34
N HIS A 101 2.96 -45.66 13.86
CA HIS A 101 4.20 -45.92 14.59
C HIS A 101 4.51 -44.80 15.61
N PRO A 102 4.49 -45.08 16.94
CA PRO A 102 4.77 -44.07 17.94
C PRO A 102 6.23 -43.59 17.90
N LEU A 103 6.44 -42.29 18.06
CA LEU A 103 7.76 -41.66 18.09
C LEU A 103 8.09 -41.18 19.51
N TRP A 104 9.28 -41.53 20.01
CA TRP A 104 9.82 -41.02 21.27
C TRP A 104 10.57 -39.71 21.05
N GLN A 105 10.12 -38.61 21.67
CA GLN A 105 10.73 -37.28 21.41
C GLN A 105 10.83 -36.41 22.67
N ASN A 106 11.92 -35.64 22.75
CA ASN A 106 12.11 -34.60 23.75
C ASN A 106 11.27 -33.36 23.39
N GLY A 107 10.27 -33.08 24.21
CA GLY A 107 9.38 -31.94 24.04
C GLY A 107 10.08 -30.59 24.01
N THR A 108 11.26 -30.46 24.64
CA THR A 108 12.01 -29.18 24.66
C THR A 108 12.75 -28.87 23.36
N GLU A 109 12.85 -29.85 22.46
CA GLU A 109 13.49 -29.73 21.14
C GLU A 109 12.48 -29.43 20.03
N ILE A 110 11.22 -29.85 20.21
CA ILE A 110 10.18 -29.77 19.15
C ILE A 110 9.16 -28.64 19.34
N GLN A 111 9.18 -27.91 20.47
CA GLN A 111 8.29 -26.77 20.71
C GLN A 111 9.06 -25.56 21.27
N PRO A 112 8.60 -24.32 21.02
CA PRO A 112 9.26 -23.12 21.55
C PRO A 112 8.98 -22.91 23.06
N PRO A 113 9.84 -22.14 23.78
CA PRO A 113 9.51 -21.66 25.12
C PRO A 113 8.17 -20.92 25.10
N PRO A 114 7.28 -21.10 26.10
CA PRO A 114 7.53 -21.65 27.44
C PRO A 114 7.33 -23.17 27.62
N PHE A 115 7.39 -24.01 26.58
CA PHE A 115 7.24 -25.49 26.65
C PHE A 115 5.97 -25.94 27.39
N ARG A 116 4.84 -25.97 26.68
CA ARG A 116 3.52 -26.24 27.27
C ARG A 116 3.07 -27.68 27.18
N TYR A 117 3.54 -28.44 26.18
CA TYR A 117 2.92 -29.71 25.80
C TYR A 117 3.83 -30.93 25.98
N GLY A 118 3.32 -31.97 26.64
CA GLY A 118 4.03 -33.23 26.85
C GLY A 118 3.13 -34.31 27.44
N ASP A 119 3.44 -35.58 27.15
CA ASP A 119 2.72 -36.76 27.66
C ASP A 119 3.34 -37.27 28.96
N ILE A 120 4.65 -37.07 29.14
CA ILE A 120 5.37 -37.32 30.39
C ILE A 120 6.13 -36.05 30.77
N ILE A 121 5.74 -35.37 31.84
CA ILE A 121 6.27 -34.06 32.22
C ILE A 121 6.97 -34.16 33.57
N PHE A 122 8.29 -34.08 33.58
CA PHE A 122 9.11 -33.92 34.78
C PHE A 122 9.32 -32.43 35.08
N ILE A 123 8.85 -31.99 36.23
CA ILE A 123 8.98 -30.60 36.69
C ILE A 123 9.76 -30.56 38.00
N CYS A 124 11.03 -30.18 37.93
CA CYS A 124 11.88 -29.97 39.10
C CYS A 124 11.63 -28.57 39.69
N PHE A 125 11.24 -28.50 40.95
CA PHE A 125 11.04 -27.25 41.69
C PHE A 125 12.26 -26.93 42.54
N SER A 126 12.99 -25.90 42.12
CA SER A 126 14.19 -25.41 42.78
C SER A 126 13.89 -24.09 43.48
N VAL A 127 13.87 -24.13 44.82
CA VAL A 127 13.65 -22.95 45.67
C VAL A 127 15.00 -22.48 46.23
N PRO A 128 15.32 -21.17 46.30
CA PRO A 128 16.58 -20.75 46.87
C PRO A 128 16.71 -21.14 48.35
N HIS A 129 17.90 -21.59 48.74
CA HIS A 129 18.18 -22.05 50.11
C HIS A 129 17.96 -20.98 51.19
N TRP A 130 17.93 -19.70 50.82
CA TRP A 130 17.75 -18.57 51.73
C TRP A 130 16.27 -18.21 52.00
N ILE A 131 15.32 -18.91 51.37
CA ILE A 131 13.88 -18.68 51.61
C ILE A 131 13.44 -19.27 52.96
N LYS A 132 12.80 -18.43 53.78
CA LYS A 132 12.37 -18.79 55.14
C LYS A 132 11.21 -19.78 55.12
N ALA A 133 11.12 -20.62 56.15
CA ALA A 133 10.05 -21.62 56.29
C ALA A 133 8.62 -21.04 56.23
N THR A 134 8.44 -19.79 56.68
CA THR A 134 7.15 -19.06 56.64
C THR A 134 6.74 -18.63 55.23
N GLU A 135 7.69 -18.42 54.32
CA GLU A 135 7.45 -17.99 52.94
C GLU A 135 7.23 -19.17 52.00
N ARG A 136 7.64 -20.39 52.40
CA ARG A 136 7.51 -21.63 51.60
C ARG A 136 6.10 -21.87 51.09
N LYS A 137 5.06 -21.59 51.90
CA LYS A 137 3.65 -21.73 51.47
C LYS A 137 3.29 -20.87 50.26
N LYS A 138 3.89 -19.68 50.10
CA LYS A 138 3.65 -18.81 48.93
C LYS A 138 4.28 -19.40 47.66
N PHE A 139 5.46 -19.99 47.77
CA PHE A 139 6.13 -20.68 46.66
C PHE A 139 5.40 -21.95 46.25
N THR A 140 4.92 -22.73 47.22
CA THR A 140 4.04 -23.88 47.00
C THR A 140 2.79 -23.49 46.22
N ALA A 141 2.08 -22.44 46.65
CA ALA A 141 0.87 -21.98 45.98
C ALA A 141 1.14 -21.53 44.53
N LYS A 142 2.25 -20.83 44.27
CA LYS A 142 2.67 -20.45 42.91
C LYS A 142 3.03 -21.66 42.05
N GLY A 143 3.80 -22.61 42.58
CA GLY A 143 4.13 -23.84 41.87
C GLY A 143 2.89 -24.67 41.52
N ALA A 144 1.91 -24.73 42.42
CA ALA A 144 0.62 -25.38 42.17
C ALA A 144 -0.19 -24.69 41.07
N LEU A 145 -0.14 -23.35 40.94
CA LEU A 145 -0.77 -22.63 39.82
C LEU A 145 -0.13 -22.99 38.47
N ILE A 146 1.20 -23.15 38.44
CA ILE A 146 1.92 -23.61 37.25
C ILE A 146 1.51 -25.04 36.90
N LEU A 147 1.48 -25.96 37.87
CA LEU A 147 1.01 -27.33 37.65
C LEU A 147 -0.44 -27.41 37.18
N LYS A 148 -1.32 -26.55 37.73
CA LYS A 148 -2.69 -26.43 37.26
C LYS A 148 -2.77 -26.04 35.79
N GLN A 149 -1.90 -25.11 35.36
CA GLN A 149 -1.81 -24.73 33.95
C GLN A 149 -1.32 -25.90 33.09
N TYR A 150 -0.26 -26.61 33.49
CA TYR A 150 0.22 -27.80 32.78
C TYR A 150 -0.82 -28.91 32.70
N ARG A 151 -1.58 -29.18 33.77
CA ARG A 151 -2.65 -30.18 33.77
C ARG A 151 -3.82 -29.78 32.87
N ARG A 152 -4.17 -28.49 32.84
CA ARG A 152 -5.20 -27.96 31.92
C ARG A 152 -4.78 -28.12 30.47
N ASP A 153 -3.52 -27.81 30.17
CA ASP A 153 -2.97 -27.89 28.83
C ASP A 153 -2.71 -29.35 28.40
N ASN A 154 -2.51 -30.27 29.35
CA ASN A 154 -2.18 -31.68 29.11
C ASN A 154 -3.02 -32.64 30.00
N PRO A 155 -4.31 -32.83 29.69
CA PRO A 155 -5.24 -33.57 30.57
C PRO A 155 -4.82 -35.01 30.87
N THR A 156 -4.24 -35.69 29.87
CA THR A 156 -3.84 -37.11 29.91
C THR A 156 -2.40 -37.35 30.34
N SER A 157 -1.60 -36.28 30.42
CA SER A 157 -0.17 -36.41 30.69
C SER A 157 0.11 -36.97 32.09
N MET A 158 1.21 -37.68 32.25
CA MET A 158 1.80 -37.94 33.56
C MET A 158 2.63 -36.74 33.97
N ILE A 159 2.24 -36.06 35.05
CA ILE A 159 2.96 -34.91 35.57
C ILE A 159 3.69 -35.29 36.85
N ILE A 160 5.00 -35.37 36.78
CA ILE A 160 5.89 -35.80 37.85
C ILE A 160 6.65 -34.57 38.34
N ALA A 161 6.21 -34.01 39.47
CA ALA A 161 6.91 -32.90 40.08
C ALA A 161 7.91 -33.38 41.14
N VAL A 162 9.15 -32.92 41.02
CA VAL A 162 10.30 -33.34 41.83
C VAL A 162 10.87 -32.14 42.55
N THR A 163 11.43 -32.34 43.74
CA THR A 163 12.19 -31.29 44.44
C THR A 163 13.30 -31.95 45.25
N ASP A 164 14.47 -31.34 45.23
CA ASP A 164 15.66 -31.73 45.99
C ASP A 164 15.72 -31.07 47.38
N GLN A 165 14.81 -30.11 47.63
CA GLN A 165 14.82 -29.23 48.81
C GLN A 165 14.47 -29.95 50.13
N PRO A 166 15.38 -29.95 51.12
CA PRO A 166 15.08 -30.47 52.46
C PRO A 166 13.92 -29.72 53.13
N GLY A 167 12.82 -30.43 53.36
CA GLY A 167 11.60 -29.89 53.98
C GLY A 167 10.54 -29.36 53.02
N PHE A 168 10.73 -29.49 51.70
CA PHE A 168 9.68 -29.30 50.69
C PHE A 168 9.17 -30.68 50.27
N ARG A 169 8.28 -31.29 51.07
CA ARG A 169 7.75 -32.64 50.76
C ARG A 169 6.48 -32.54 49.90
N LEU A 170 6.66 -32.45 48.58
CA LEU A 170 5.56 -32.36 47.61
C LEU A 170 4.53 -33.50 47.76
N SER A 171 5.01 -34.71 48.07
CA SER A 171 4.17 -35.90 48.27
C SER A 171 3.22 -35.83 49.46
N LYS A 172 3.35 -34.82 50.34
CA LYS A 172 2.46 -34.59 51.49
C LYS A 172 1.64 -33.31 51.37
N ASP A 173 1.81 -32.53 50.31
CA ASP A 173 1.13 -31.26 50.11
C ASP A 173 -0.15 -31.46 49.25
N PRO A 174 -1.35 -31.19 49.79
CA PRO A 174 -2.61 -31.39 49.07
C PRO A 174 -2.69 -30.62 47.75
N LEU A 175 -2.05 -29.43 47.67
CA LEU A 175 -2.08 -28.60 46.47
C LEU A 175 -1.27 -29.21 45.34
N PHE A 176 -0.21 -29.96 45.62
CA PHE A 176 0.60 -30.63 44.59
C PHE A 176 0.00 -31.97 44.17
N ILE A 177 -0.53 -32.75 45.12
CA ILE A 177 -1.16 -34.05 44.84
C ILE A 177 -2.37 -33.89 43.91
N GLN A 178 -3.08 -32.76 43.98
CA GLN A 178 -4.24 -32.50 43.12
C GLN A 178 -3.87 -32.40 41.63
N TRP A 179 -2.67 -31.88 41.31
CA TRP A 179 -2.29 -31.53 39.93
C TRP A 179 -1.16 -32.42 39.37
N SER A 180 -0.55 -33.27 40.20
CA SER A 180 0.59 -34.10 39.84
C SER A 180 0.40 -35.56 40.26
N ASP A 181 1.00 -36.47 39.52
CA ASP A 181 0.91 -37.92 39.71
C ASP A 181 1.98 -38.45 40.69
N ILE A 182 2.66 -37.54 41.40
CA ILE A 182 3.78 -37.77 42.34
C ILE A 182 3.52 -38.93 43.30
N GLY A 183 2.27 -39.15 43.71
CA GLY A 183 1.90 -40.12 44.74
C GLY A 183 1.96 -41.59 44.33
N LYS A 184 1.96 -41.94 43.04
CA LYS A 184 1.94 -43.35 42.59
C LYS A 184 3.29 -43.91 42.16
N GLU A 185 4.22 -43.09 41.64
CA GLU A 185 5.40 -43.61 40.92
C GLU A 185 6.77 -43.01 41.30
N THR A 186 6.84 -41.96 42.13
CA THR A 186 8.12 -41.27 42.41
C THR A 186 9.10 -42.02 43.32
N SER A 187 8.72 -43.18 43.89
CA SER A 187 9.64 -44.05 44.63
C SER A 187 10.56 -44.88 43.71
N GLY A 188 10.99 -44.34 42.58
CA GLY A 188 11.72 -45.14 41.59
C GLY A 188 12.17 -44.49 40.28
N VAL A 189 12.04 -43.18 40.04
CA VAL A 189 12.44 -42.59 38.74
C VAL A 189 13.93 -42.84 38.39
N GLY A 190 14.78 -43.11 39.38
CA GLY A 190 16.17 -43.55 39.19
C GLY A 190 16.41 -45.07 39.14
N LYS A 191 15.37 -45.91 39.25
CA LYS A 191 15.43 -47.37 39.18
C LYS A 191 15.11 -47.83 37.76
N ALA A 192 15.92 -48.75 37.24
CA ALA A 192 15.76 -49.31 35.91
C ALA A 192 14.34 -49.89 35.68
N GLY A 193 13.78 -49.60 34.51
CA GLY A 193 12.47 -50.03 34.01
C GLY A 193 11.30 -49.13 34.42
N THR A 194 11.53 -48.04 35.14
CA THR A 194 10.44 -47.19 35.66
C THR A 194 9.91 -46.25 34.58
N ILE A 195 10.79 -45.64 33.79
CA ILE A 195 10.42 -44.76 32.68
C ILE A 195 9.75 -45.58 31.58
N THR A 196 10.29 -46.74 31.27
CA THR A 196 9.69 -47.70 30.32
C THR A 196 8.26 -48.07 30.73
N ARG A 197 8.00 -48.26 32.03
CA ARG A 197 6.66 -48.52 32.55
C ARG A 197 5.72 -47.33 32.37
N MET A 198 6.19 -46.11 32.63
CA MET A 198 5.41 -44.88 32.40
C MET A 198 5.02 -44.74 30.92
N VAL A 199 5.96 -45.00 30.02
CA VAL A 199 5.71 -45.03 28.56
C VAL A 199 4.66 -46.08 28.21
N ALA A 200 4.81 -47.31 28.71
CA ALA A 200 3.84 -48.38 28.46
C ALA A 200 2.43 -48.02 28.93
N GLN A 201 2.32 -47.39 30.11
CA GLN A 201 1.04 -46.94 30.65
C GLN A 201 0.40 -45.85 29.79
N GLN A 202 1.16 -44.86 29.31
CA GLN A 202 0.65 -43.80 28.44
C GLN A 202 0.13 -44.35 27.10
N LEU A 203 0.85 -45.32 26.51
CA LEU A 203 0.48 -45.94 25.25
C LEU A 203 -0.72 -46.88 25.35
N THR A 204 -0.95 -47.51 26.51
CA THR A 204 -2.02 -48.50 26.71
C THR A 204 -3.24 -47.95 27.45
N ALA A 205 -3.19 -46.69 27.92
CA ALA A 205 -4.33 -46.06 28.57
C ALA A 205 -5.50 -45.88 27.58
N PRO A 206 -6.72 -46.39 27.90
CA PRO A 206 -7.89 -46.27 27.03
C PRO A 206 -8.25 -44.81 26.67
N THR A 207 -7.97 -43.89 27.59
CA THR A 207 -8.22 -42.45 27.41
C THR A 207 -7.32 -41.81 26.36
N THR A 208 -6.11 -42.34 26.15
CA THR A 208 -5.14 -41.78 25.19
C THR A 208 -5.65 -41.92 23.76
N MET A 209 -6.12 -43.11 23.38
CA MET A 209 -6.68 -43.36 22.05
C MET A 209 -7.93 -42.50 21.79
N GLN A 210 -8.87 -42.46 22.76
CA GLN A 210 -10.08 -41.65 22.62
C GLN A 210 -9.80 -40.15 22.47
N ILE A 211 -8.78 -39.63 23.16
CA ILE A 211 -8.39 -38.21 23.08
C ILE A 211 -7.59 -37.91 21.82
N TYR A 212 -6.83 -38.88 21.32
CA TYR A 212 -6.16 -38.79 20.02
C TYR A 212 -7.16 -38.73 18.87
N LEU A 213 -8.18 -39.62 18.86
CA LEU A 213 -9.24 -39.62 17.85
C LEU A 213 -10.11 -38.36 17.88
N LYS A 214 -10.18 -37.67 19.03
CA LYS A 214 -10.88 -36.39 19.19
C LYS A 214 -10.00 -35.16 18.91
N GLU A 215 -8.82 -35.35 18.32
CA GLU A 215 -7.85 -34.29 18.01
C GLU A 215 -7.38 -33.45 19.22
N ALA A 216 -7.58 -33.93 20.45
CA ALA A 216 -7.29 -33.19 21.68
C ALA A 216 -5.96 -33.61 22.36
N HIS A 217 -5.26 -34.59 21.79
CA HIS A 217 -3.99 -35.12 22.29
C HIS A 217 -2.82 -34.15 22.09
N THR A 218 -1.75 -34.31 22.89
CA THR A 218 -0.49 -33.56 22.80
C THR A 218 0.08 -33.52 21.38
N THR A 219 0.04 -34.65 20.67
CA THR A 219 0.46 -34.76 19.27
C THR A 219 -0.17 -33.67 18.39
N HIS A 220 -1.50 -33.54 18.45
CA HIS A 220 -2.27 -32.61 17.63
C HIS A 220 -2.01 -31.15 18.03
N LYS A 221 -1.83 -30.88 19.33
CA LYS A 221 -1.46 -29.54 19.82
C LYS A 221 -0.06 -29.13 19.35
N LEU A 222 0.91 -30.05 19.42
CA LEU A 222 2.26 -29.82 18.92
C LEU A 222 2.26 -29.64 17.40
N GLN A 223 1.45 -30.42 16.69
CA GLN A 223 1.26 -30.28 15.25
C GLN A 223 0.67 -28.91 14.90
N SER A 224 -0.36 -28.47 15.61
CA SER A 224 -0.93 -27.13 15.47
C SER A 224 0.09 -26.02 15.72
N GLN A 225 0.96 -26.15 16.74
CA GLN A 225 2.06 -25.19 16.95
C GLN A 225 3.10 -25.19 15.82
N LEU A 226 3.47 -26.36 15.31
CA LEU A 226 4.39 -26.48 14.18
C LEU A 226 3.77 -25.89 12.91
N SER A 227 2.47 -26.13 12.67
CA SER A 227 1.71 -25.54 11.58
C SER A 227 1.64 -24.02 11.70
N GLN A 228 1.38 -23.48 12.89
CA GLN A 228 1.42 -22.03 13.14
C GLN A 228 2.79 -21.43 12.82
N LYS A 229 3.88 -22.09 13.24
CA LYS A 229 5.25 -21.63 12.95
C LYS A 229 5.55 -21.69 11.46
N PHE A 230 5.18 -22.78 10.79
CA PHE A 230 5.35 -22.94 9.34
C PHE A 230 4.55 -21.87 8.58
N LEU A 231 3.33 -21.57 9.04
CA LEU A 231 2.50 -20.50 8.50
C LEU A 231 3.15 -19.13 8.67
N GLN A 232 3.72 -18.85 9.85
CA GLN A 232 4.46 -17.61 10.08
C GLN A 232 5.65 -17.49 9.12
N ASP A 233 6.48 -18.53 9.04
CA ASP A 233 7.63 -18.58 8.12
C ASP A 233 7.20 -18.37 6.66
N HIS A 234 6.07 -18.95 6.26
CA HIS A 234 5.50 -18.77 4.93
C HIS A 234 5.01 -17.33 4.68
N VAL A 235 4.27 -16.76 5.63
CA VAL A 235 3.71 -15.40 5.53
C VAL A 235 4.80 -14.34 5.51
N ASP A 236 5.88 -14.55 6.27
CA ASP A 236 7.08 -13.73 6.23
C ASP A 236 7.79 -13.85 4.87
N GLY A 237 7.92 -15.05 4.32
CA GLY A 237 8.47 -15.28 2.97
C GLY A 237 7.68 -14.59 1.84
N ILE A 238 6.35 -14.44 1.98
CA ILE A 238 5.51 -13.72 0.99
C ILE A 238 5.83 -12.22 0.97
N GLN A 239 6.40 -11.64 2.02
CA GLN A 239 6.68 -10.21 2.07
C GLN A 239 7.54 -9.74 0.88
N ALA A 240 8.48 -10.58 0.41
CA ALA A 240 9.28 -10.29 -0.78
C ALA A 240 8.43 -10.14 -2.07
N LEU A 241 7.34 -10.90 -2.21
CA LEU A 241 6.40 -10.73 -3.32
C LEU A 241 5.57 -9.46 -3.18
N GLN A 242 5.17 -9.11 -1.95
CA GLN A 242 4.38 -7.91 -1.69
C GLN A 242 5.11 -6.64 -2.13
N THR A 243 6.46 -6.64 -2.16
CA THR A 243 7.28 -5.48 -2.50
C THR A 243 7.88 -5.52 -3.92
N ASP A 244 7.76 -6.63 -4.66
CA ASP A 244 8.25 -6.80 -6.04
C ASP A 244 7.32 -6.13 -7.08
N PHE A 245 7.07 -4.84 -6.92
CA PHE A 245 6.32 -4.02 -7.88
C PHE A 245 6.89 -2.60 -7.96
N ASN A 246 6.59 -1.93 -9.07
CA ASN A 246 6.99 -0.55 -9.29
C ASN A 246 5.85 0.42 -8.93
N LEU A 247 6.11 1.38 -8.05
CA LEU A 247 5.14 2.39 -7.58
C LEU A 247 5.49 3.80 -8.09
N LEU A 248 4.54 4.46 -8.75
CA LEU A 248 4.67 5.88 -9.10
C LEU A 248 3.70 6.73 -8.29
N VAL A 249 4.22 7.65 -7.49
CA VAL A 249 3.45 8.67 -6.78
C VAL A 249 3.49 9.95 -7.60
N ILE A 250 2.32 10.39 -8.06
CA ILE A 250 2.14 11.61 -8.85
C ILE A 250 1.48 12.64 -7.95
N MET A 251 2.11 13.80 -7.86
CA MET A 251 1.69 14.84 -6.93
C MET A 251 1.29 16.12 -7.65
N HIS A 252 0.29 16.81 -7.09
CA HIS A 252 0.01 18.18 -7.49
C HIS A 252 1.27 19.06 -7.31
N PRO A 253 1.63 19.92 -8.29
CA PRO A 253 2.84 20.74 -8.20
C PRO A 253 2.94 21.58 -6.92
N GLY A 254 1.80 22.13 -6.46
CA GLY A 254 1.73 22.92 -5.23
C GLY A 254 2.02 22.18 -3.92
N LEU A 255 2.11 20.84 -3.92
CA LEU A 255 2.44 20.04 -2.73
C LEU A 255 3.86 19.48 -2.76
N TYR A 256 4.52 19.51 -3.92
CA TYR A 256 5.72 18.73 -4.16
C TYR A 256 6.85 19.11 -3.21
N ASP A 257 7.15 20.40 -3.08
CA ASP A 257 8.28 20.87 -2.25
C ASP A 257 8.10 20.53 -0.77
N THR A 258 6.85 20.53 -0.28
CA THR A 258 6.53 20.24 1.12
C THR A 258 6.48 18.73 1.42
N HIS A 259 5.94 17.93 0.49
CA HIS A 259 5.59 16.53 0.75
C HIS A 259 6.54 15.52 0.11
N ALA A 260 7.14 15.80 -1.05
CA ALA A 260 7.80 14.78 -1.87
C ALA A 260 8.96 14.09 -1.14
N LYS A 261 9.82 14.87 -0.46
CA LYS A 261 10.95 14.32 0.32
C LYS A 261 10.46 13.44 1.49
N ARG A 262 9.37 13.82 2.15
CA ARG A 262 8.80 13.10 3.30
C ARG A 262 8.15 11.79 2.87
N ILE A 263 7.39 11.83 1.77
CA ILE A 263 6.81 10.65 1.14
C ILE A 263 7.94 9.70 0.70
N TRP A 264 8.95 10.22 0.01
CA TRP A 264 10.10 9.42 -0.42
C TRP A 264 10.76 8.70 0.75
N ASN A 265 11.11 9.44 1.82
CA ASN A 265 11.78 8.88 3.00
C ASN A 265 10.94 7.81 3.71
N GLN A 266 9.62 8.01 3.80
CA GLN A 266 8.75 6.97 4.37
C GLN A 266 8.70 5.74 3.46
N LEU A 267 8.44 5.92 2.16
CA LEU A 267 8.30 4.82 1.20
C LEU A 267 9.59 4.03 1.00
N SER A 268 10.77 4.66 1.12
CA SER A 268 12.06 3.96 1.03
C SER A 268 12.22 2.87 2.09
N SER A 269 11.50 2.96 3.22
CA SER A 269 11.51 1.91 4.25
C SER A 269 10.78 0.62 3.84
N LEU A 270 9.93 0.67 2.81
CA LEU A 270 9.13 -0.48 2.36
C LEU A 270 9.85 -1.39 1.36
N HIS A 271 11.10 -1.09 0.99
CA HIS A 271 11.93 -1.93 0.11
C HIS A 271 11.24 -2.37 -1.19
N PHE A 272 10.41 -1.50 -1.78
CA PHE A 272 9.78 -1.77 -3.08
C PHE A 272 10.82 -1.87 -4.19
N ARG A 273 10.51 -2.66 -5.24
CA ARG A 273 11.39 -2.82 -6.41
C ARG A 273 11.80 -1.49 -7.02
N SER A 274 10.84 -0.59 -7.19
CA SER A 274 11.09 0.79 -7.59
C SER A 274 9.99 1.71 -7.07
N VAL A 275 10.38 2.88 -6.59
CA VAL A 275 9.46 3.95 -6.20
C VAL A 275 9.93 5.21 -6.90
N GLU A 276 8.99 5.96 -7.47
CA GLU A 276 9.25 7.33 -7.92
C GLU A 276 8.19 8.27 -7.37
N VAL A 277 8.61 9.45 -6.95
CA VAL A 277 7.72 10.57 -6.57
C VAL A 277 7.95 11.69 -7.58
N ARG A 278 6.91 12.08 -8.32
CA ARG A 278 7.00 13.03 -9.43
C ARG A 278 5.91 14.10 -9.35
N GLN A 279 6.23 15.28 -9.88
CA GLN A 279 5.22 16.29 -10.13
C GLN A 279 4.35 15.91 -11.33
N GLN A 280 3.05 16.23 -11.27
CA GLN A 280 2.06 15.92 -12.32
C GLN A 280 2.48 16.39 -13.73
N ASN A 281 3.14 17.53 -13.83
CA ASN A 281 3.65 18.15 -15.08
C ASN A 281 4.92 17.49 -15.63
N GLU A 282 5.62 16.68 -14.84
CA GLU A 282 6.85 15.97 -15.25
C GLU A 282 6.59 14.52 -15.72
N VAL A 283 5.38 14.01 -15.47
CA VAL A 283 4.99 12.63 -15.82
C VAL A 283 4.96 12.47 -17.33
N ARG A 284 5.57 11.39 -17.82
CA ARG A 284 5.63 11.05 -19.26
C ARG A 284 4.80 9.80 -19.59
N PRO A 285 4.23 9.69 -20.80
CA PRO A 285 3.41 8.53 -21.19
C PRO A 285 4.12 7.18 -21.07
N GLU A 286 5.44 7.13 -21.28
CA GLU A 286 6.23 5.89 -21.25
C GLU A 286 6.23 5.25 -19.85
N GLN A 287 6.10 6.07 -18.80
CA GLN A 287 6.07 5.59 -17.41
C GLN A 287 4.81 4.75 -17.13
N LEU A 288 3.73 4.91 -17.89
CA LEU A 288 2.53 4.07 -17.73
C LEU A 288 2.80 2.58 -17.98
N ARG A 289 3.85 2.25 -18.74
CA ARG A 289 4.26 0.86 -19.03
C ARG A 289 5.32 0.34 -18.06
N GLN A 290 5.99 1.22 -17.32
CA GLN A 290 7.09 0.88 -16.42
C GLN A 290 6.62 0.59 -15.00
N PHE A 291 5.52 1.22 -14.58
CA PHE A 291 4.99 1.15 -13.22
C PHE A 291 3.75 0.26 -13.13
N ASP A 292 3.63 -0.46 -12.01
CA ASP A 292 2.52 -1.37 -11.74
C ASP A 292 1.36 -0.64 -11.07
N PHE A 293 1.65 0.27 -10.14
CA PHE A 293 0.67 1.05 -9.37
C PHE A 293 0.95 2.55 -9.43
N PHE A 294 -0.13 3.31 -9.33
CA PHE A 294 -0.09 4.77 -9.39
C PHE A 294 -0.86 5.36 -8.21
N VAL A 295 -0.24 6.29 -7.49
CA VAL A 295 -0.89 7.05 -6.41
C VAL A 295 -0.97 8.50 -6.83
N LEU A 296 -2.19 9.02 -6.97
CA LEU A 296 -2.47 10.40 -7.31
C LEU A 296 -2.74 11.20 -6.05
N VAL A 297 -1.88 12.16 -5.75
CA VAL A 297 -1.96 13.00 -4.55
C VAL A 297 -2.53 14.36 -4.94
N GLN A 298 -3.81 14.56 -4.63
CA GLN A 298 -4.55 15.80 -4.89
C GLN A 298 -4.49 16.27 -6.36
N CYS A 299 -4.41 15.31 -7.29
CA CYS A 299 -4.33 15.59 -8.72
C CYS A 299 -4.97 14.49 -9.57
N GLY A 300 -5.17 14.77 -10.87
CA GLY A 300 -5.54 13.77 -11.88
C GLY A 300 -4.36 13.44 -12.80
N PHE A 301 -4.51 12.45 -13.69
CA PHE A 301 -3.60 12.34 -14.82
C PHE A 301 -3.81 13.51 -15.80
N PRO A 302 -2.75 13.98 -16.50
CA PRO A 302 -2.90 14.99 -17.55
C PRO A 302 -3.91 14.51 -18.60
N GLU A 303 -4.77 15.40 -19.11
CA GLU A 303 -5.87 15.02 -20.02
C GLU A 303 -5.39 14.25 -21.26
N LYS A 304 -4.20 14.59 -21.76
CA LYS A 304 -3.54 13.92 -22.89
C LYS A 304 -3.37 12.41 -22.69
N PHE A 305 -3.33 11.94 -21.44
CA PHE A 305 -3.13 10.54 -21.10
C PHE A 305 -4.44 9.74 -21.16
N ARG A 306 -5.61 10.39 -21.04
CA ARG A 306 -6.91 9.71 -21.03
C ARG A 306 -7.26 9.02 -22.34
N GLN A 307 -6.66 9.46 -23.44
CA GLN A 307 -6.87 8.90 -24.78
C GLN A 307 -5.94 7.69 -25.08
N LEU A 308 -5.00 7.38 -24.19
CA LEU A 308 -4.05 6.27 -24.40
C LEU A 308 -4.70 4.93 -24.04
N SER A 309 -4.47 3.92 -24.87
CA SER A 309 -4.96 2.54 -24.65
C SER A 309 -4.44 1.94 -23.32
N GLU A 310 -3.24 2.34 -22.94
CA GLU A 310 -2.55 1.96 -21.71
C GLU A 310 -3.28 2.48 -20.47
N PHE A 311 -3.89 3.67 -20.55
CA PHE A 311 -4.64 4.26 -19.44
C PHE A 311 -5.85 3.41 -19.04
N GLN A 312 -6.57 2.87 -20.02
CA GLN A 312 -7.70 1.97 -19.79
C GLN A 312 -7.27 0.67 -19.09
N ARG A 313 -6.06 0.17 -19.38
CA ARG A 313 -5.50 -1.05 -18.77
C ARG A 313 -5.10 -0.85 -17.31
N ILE A 314 -4.61 0.33 -16.94
CA ILE A 314 -4.12 0.61 -15.58
C ILE A 314 -5.18 1.21 -14.64
N ALA A 315 -6.38 1.55 -15.12
CA ALA A 315 -7.40 2.25 -14.34
C ALA A 315 -7.70 1.61 -12.97
N ARG A 316 -7.68 0.27 -12.89
CA ARG A 316 -7.89 -0.48 -11.63
C ARG A 316 -6.72 -0.41 -10.65
N ARG A 317 -5.55 0.07 -11.07
CA ARG A 317 -4.29 0.16 -10.30
C ARG A 317 -3.94 1.60 -9.90
N ILE A 318 -4.88 2.52 -10.09
CA ILE A 318 -4.77 3.92 -9.69
C ILE A 318 -5.46 4.09 -8.34
N TYR A 319 -4.72 4.60 -7.36
CA TYR A 319 -5.25 5.06 -6.09
C TYR A 319 -5.25 6.58 -6.07
N ARG A 320 -6.37 7.18 -5.69
CA ARG A 320 -6.50 8.62 -5.59
C ARG A 320 -6.61 9.02 -4.12
N PHE A 321 -5.82 10.01 -3.74
CA PHE A 321 -5.84 10.63 -2.43
C PHE A 321 -6.24 12.11 -2.59
N ASP A 322 -7.45 12.45 -2.18
CA ASP A 322 -7.99 13.81 -2.19
C ASP A 322 -8.13 14.38 -0.77
N GLY A 323 -7.25 13.99 0.16
CA GLY A 323 -7.23 14.51 1.53
C GLY A 323 -7.87 13.57 2.57
N GLU A 324 -8.45 12.47 2.13
CA GLU A 324 -9.00 11.42 2.99
C GLU A 324 -8.49 10.03 2.57
N LEU A 325 -8.57 9.09 3.52
CA LEU A 325 -8.27 7.69 3.27
C LEU A 325 -9.24 7.13 2.21
N PRO A 326 -8.76 6.43 1.16
CA PRO A 326 -9.65 5.87 0.15
C PRO A 326 -10.67 4.89 0.75
N ALA A 327 -11.96 5.01 0.37
CA ALA A 327 -13.05 4.21 0.92
C ALA A 327 -12.92 2.69 0.68
N LYS A 328 -12.16 2.26 -0.34
CA LYS A 328 -11.96 0.85 -0.72
C LYS A 328 -10.49 0.47 -0.69
N LEU A 329 -9.89 0.48 0.49
CA LEU A 329 -8.58 -0.14 0.68
C LEU A 329 -8.74 -1.67 0.79
N PRO A 330 -7.77 -2.45 0.29
CA PRO A 330 -7.78 -3.89 0.44
C PRO A 330 -7.69 -4.26 1.92
N GLN A 331 -8.51 -5.21 2.33
CA GLN A 331 -8.42 -5.80 3.67
C GLN A 331 -7.34 -6.86 3.70
N ILE A 332 -6.65 -6.96 4.84
CA ILE A 332 -5.76 -8.09 5.10
C ILE A 332 -6.65 -9.31 5.28
N ARG A 333 -6.16 -10.44 4.78
CA ARG A 333 -6.90 -11.70 4.83
C ARG A 333 -6.88 -12.27 6.23
N SER A 334 -7.99 -12.92 6.57
CA SER A 334 -8.00 -13.83 7.71
C SER A 334 -7.16 -15.08 7.37
N ARG A 335 -6.45 -15.59 8.38
CA ARG A 335 -5.64 -16.82 8.36
C ARG A 335 -5.76 -17.47 9.75
N GLU A 336 -5.57 -18.78 9.88
CA GLU A 336 -5.52 -19.43 11.20
C GLU A 336 -4.48 -18.75 12.07
N PHE A 337 -4.74 -18.83 13.37
CA PHE A 337 -3.91 -18.24 14.41
C PHE A 337 -3.73 -16.71 14.25
N TYR A 338 -4.48 -16.06 13.34
CA TYR A 338 -4.38 -14.64 13.02
C TYR A 338 -2.97 -14.19 12.59
N VAL A 339 -2.22 -15.07 11.93
CA VAL A 339 -0.84 -14.82 11.50
C VAL A 339 -0.74 -13.72 10.44
N ARG A 340 0.24 -12.83 10.63
CA ARG A 340 0.54 -11.68 9.77
C ARG A 340 2.04 -11.48 9.64
N ASN A 341 2.47 -10.87 8.54
CA ASN A 341 3.86 -10.41 8.41
C ASN A 341 4.02 -8.97 8.92
N ALA A 342 5.26 -8.52 9.02
CA ALA A 342 5.60 -7.19 9.52
C ALA A 342 4.94 -6.05 8.71
N LEU A 343 4.79 -6.20 7.39
CA LEU A 343 4.16 -5.19 6.52
C LEU A 343 2.66 -5.08 6.81
N GLU A 344 1.96 -6.21 6.92
CA GLU A 344 0.54 -6.28 7.24
C GLU A 344 0.24 -5.73 8.64
N GLU A 345 1.07 -6.06 9.63
CA GLU A 345 0.96 -5.48 10.97
C GLU A 345 1.18 -3.97 10.97
N LYS A 346 2.19 -3.49 10.23
CA LYS A 346 2.47 -2.04 10.09
C LYS A 346 1.31 -1.33 9.39
N TYR A 347 0.69 -1.95 8.41
CA TYR A 347 -0.50 -1.42 7.72
C TYR A 347 -1.67 -1.20 8.69
N LEU A 348 -2.02 -2.20 9.51
CA LEU A 348 -3.12 -2.06 10.48
C LEU A 348 -2.80 -1.01 11.55
N ARG A 349 -1.58 -1.04 12.09
CA ARG A 349 -1.14 -0.07 13.11
C ARG A 349 -1.28 1.37 12.62
N ILE A 350 -0.89 1.65 11.37
CA ILE A 350 -0.97 3.01 10.83
C ILE A 350 -2.41 3.39 10.48
N ILE A 351 -3.24 2.45 10.01
CA ILE A 351 -4.69 2.70 9.84
C ILE A 351 -5.33 3.09 11.17
N ASP A 352 -5.05 2.36 12.24
CA ASP A 352 -5.57 2.67 13.58
C ASP A 352 -5.09 4.04 14.05
N LYS A 353 -3.81 4.37 13.83
CA LYS A 353 -3.25 5.70 14.11
C LYS A 353 -3.97 6.81 13.33
N ILE A 354 -4.21 6.62 12.04
CA ILE A 354 -4.93 7.59 11.18
C ILE A 354 -6.36 7.77 11.67
N ASN A 355 -7.06 6.69 12.01
CA ASN A 355 -8.43 6.73 12.51
C ASN A 355 -8.52 7.44 13.86
N ARG A 356 -7.58 7.19 14.78
CA ARG A 356 -7.48 7.93 16.06
C ARG A 356 -7.24 9.41 15.84
N LYS A 357 -6.27 9.79 14.99
CA LYS A 357 -6.00 11.20 14.67
C LYS A 357 -7.20 11.90 14.02
N LYS A 358 -7.99 11.20 13.21
CA LYS A 358 -9.21 11.76 12.59
C LYS A 358 -10.26 12.14 13.64
N GLN A 359 -10.26 11.51 14.81
CA GLN A 359 -11.20 11.79 15.90
C GLN A 359 -10.73 12.91 16.83
N ASP A 360 -9.49 13.39 16.69
CA ASP A 360 -8.93 14.48 17.51
C ASP A 360 -9.50 15.85 17.07
N GLU A 361 -10.13 16.55 18.02
CA GLU A 361 -10.75 17.87 17.79
C GLU A 361 -9.73 18.94 17.37
N LYS A 362 -8.53 18.94 17.96
CA LYS A 362 -7.45 19.89 17.63
C LYS A 362 -6.96 19.63 16.20
N PHE A 363 -6.83 18.36 15.83
CA PHE A 363 -6.46 17.97 14.47
C PHE A 363 -7.54 18.37 13.45
N GLN A 364 -8.83 18.18 13.75
CA GLN A 364 -9.92 18.58 12.87
C GLN A 364 -9.94 20.10 12.60
N PHE A 365 -9.68 20.92 13.63
CA PHE A 365 -9.54 22.37 13.46
C PHE A 365 -8.40 22.74 12.50
N LEU A 366 -7.20 22.18 12.72
CA LEU A 366 -6.05 22.41 11.85
C LEU A 366 -6.30 21.90 10.42
N GLN A 367 -7.00 20.78 10.28
CA GLN A 367 -7.36 20.21 9.00
C GLN A 367 -8.32 21.14 8.22
N GLY A 368 -9.31 21.74 8.89
CA GLY A 368 -10.18 22.74 8.29
C GLY A 368 -9.42 23.96 7.78
N LYS A 369 -8.47 24.47 8.57
CA LYS A 369 -7.61 25.59 8.19
C LYS A 369 -6.66 25.25 7.03
N TYR A 370 -6.14 24.04 7.03
CA TYR A 370 -5.35 23.53 5.91
C TYR A 370 -6.18 23.40 4.63
N GLN A 371 -7.45 22.98 4.71
CA GLN A 371 -8.34 22.90 3.54
C GLN A 371 -8.62 24.29 2.95
N GLU A 372 -8.81 25.32 3.78
CA GLU A 372 -8.90 26.71 3.34
C GLU A 372 -7.63 27.13 2.60
N GLN A 373 -6.45 26.88 3.20
CA GLN A 373 -5.16 27.17 2.57
C GLN A 373 -4.97 26.40 1.25
N TRP A 374 -5.37 25.13 1.21
CA TRP A 374 -5.26 24.28 0.04
C TRP A 374 -6.12 24.79 -1.12
N LYS A 375 -7.32 25.28 -0.83
CA LYS A 375 -8.19 25.93 -1.83
C LYS A 375 -7.50 27.16 -2.45
N LEU A 376 -6.87 28.00 -1.62
CA LEU A 376 -6.11 29.16 -2.10
C LEU A 376 -4.93 28.72 -2.98
N ILE A 377 -4.22 27.64 -2.62
CA ILE A 377 -3.11 27.09 -3.41
C ILE A 377 -3.60 26.55 -4.75
N LEU A 378 -4.76 25.87 -4.80
CA LEU A 378 -5.36 25.39 -6.05
C LEU A 378 -5.73 26.57 -6.97
N ASP A 379 -6.41 27.57 -6.43
CA ASP A 379 -6.78 28.77 -7.18
C ASP A 379 -5.54 29.52 -7.67
N LYS A 380 -4.49 29.64 -6.84
CA LYS A 380 -3.21 30.24 -7.22
C LYS A 380 -2.60 29.51 -8.42
N ASN A 381 -2.46 28.19 -8.33
CA ASN A 381 -1.88 27.37 -9.39
C ASN A 381 -2.70 27.43 -10.70
N ASN A 382 -4.04 27.42 -10.60
CA ASN A 382 -4.93 27.58 -11.75
C ASN A 382 -4.72 28.93 -12.45
N ASN A 383 -4.63 30.03 -11.68
CA ASN A 383 -4.35 31.36 -12.23
C ASN A 383 -2.97 31.39 -12.90
N VAL A 384 -1.92 30.85 -12.28
CA VAL A 384 -0.56 30.77 -12.87
C VAL A 384 -0.56 30.00 -14.19
N GLN A 385 -1.20 28.83 -14.24
CA GLN A 385 -1.29 28.04 -15.48
C GLN A 385 -2.01 28.79 -16.59
N GLN A 386 -3.13 29.44 -16.28
CA GLN A 386 -3.87 30.25 -17.26
C GLN A 386 -3.05 31.45 -17.75
N ILE A 387 -2.34 32.14 -16.85
CA ILE A 387 -1.44 33.24 -17.20
C ILE A 387 -0.36 32.76 -18.18
N ASN A 388 0.27 31.61 -17.90
CA ASN A 388 1.30 31.03 -18.77
C ASN A 388 0.73 30.63 -20.15
N GLN A 389 -0.46 30.01 -20.19
CA GLN A 389 -1.12 29.66 -21.45
C GLN A 389 -1.48 30.90 -22.27
N ILE A 390 -2.00 31.94 -21.61
CA ILE A 390 -2.31 33.22 -22.25
C ILE A 390 -1.03 33.88 -22.76
N GLN A 391 0.06 33.87 -21.99
CA GLN A 391 1.35 34.42 -22.42
C GLN A 391 1.87 33.75 -23.70
N LEU A 392 1.80 32.42 -23.76
CA LEU A 392 2.24 31.67 -24.95
C LEU A 392 1.43 32.06 -26.20
N LYS A 393 0.12 32.30 -26.05
CA LYS A 393 -0.73 32.78 -27.15
C LYS A 393 -0.42 34.24 -27.52
N LEU A 394 -0.25 35.11 -26.52
CA LEU A 394 0.07 36.53 -26.73
C LEU A 394 1.41 36.74 -27.45
N ASN A 395 2.39 35.87 -27.23
CA ASN A 395 3.68 35.93 -27.92
C ASN A 395 3.53 35.88 -29.45
N GLN A 396 2.44 35.31 -30.00
CA GLN A 396 2.16 35.31 -31.44
C GLN A 396 1.86 36.71 -31.99
N PHE A 397 1.45 37.64 -31.14
CA PHE A 397 1.08 39.02 -31.48
C PHE A 397 2.14 40.05 -31.07
N ALA A 398 3.30 39.60 -30.57
CA ALA A 398 4.31 40.46 -29.96
C ALA A 398 4.86 41.54 -30.90
N GLU A 399 5.16 41.19 -32.14
CA GLU A 399 5.73 42.12 -33.11
C GLU A 399 4.77 43.29 -33.44
N GLY A 400 3.50 42.98 -33.72
CA GLY A 400 2.47 43.99 -33.99
C GLY A 400 2.19 44.87 -32.78
N TYR A 401 2.15 44.28 -31.58
CA TYR A 401 1.94 45.03 -30.34
C TYR A 401 3.11 45.98 -30.03
N TYR A 402 4.36 45.54 -30.19
CA TYR A 402 5.53 46.39 -29.94
C TYR A 402 5.64 47.56 -30.92
N ALA A 403 5.27 47.36 -32.19
CA ALA A 403 5.22 48.43 -33.19
C ALA A 403 4.16 49.50 -32.85
N LEU A 404 2.99 49.07 -32.33
CA LEU A 404 1.96 49.99 -31.84
C LEU A 404 2.49 50.86 -30.69
N MET A 405 3.10 50.25 -29.68
CA MET A 405 3.65 50.97 -28.54
C MET A 405 4.78 51.94 -28.93
N GLU A 406 5.64 51.56 -29.87
CA GLU A 406 6.64 52.46 -30.46
C GLU A 406 5.98 53.71 -31.05
N THR A 407 4.91 53.54 -31.81
CA THR A 407 4.14 54.62 -32.44
C THR A 407 3.55 55.57 -31.40
N VAL A 408 2.90 55.01 -30.38
CA VAL A 408 2.31 55.78 -29.26
C VAL A 408 3.38 56.61 -28.52
N LEU A 409 4.55 56.02 -28.24
CA LEU A 409 5.65 56.72 -27.56
C LEU A 409 6.24 57.84 -28.40
N MET A 410 6.38 57.63 -29.71
CA MET A 410 6.87 58.64 -30.65
C MET A 410 5.93 59.85 -30.70
N GLU A 411 4.61 59.60 -30.73
CA GLU A 411 3.63 60.68 -30.71
C GLU A 411 3.57 61.41 -29.36
N ALA A 412 3.59 60.68 -28.25
CA ALA A 412 3.66 61.31 -26.93
C ALA A 412 4.92 62.18 -26.78
N THR A 413 6.06 61.74 -27.34
CA THR A 413 7.29 62.54 -27.39
C THR A 413 7.10 63.84 -28.16
N GLN A 414 6.37 63.81 -29.29
CA GLN A 414 6.08 65.01 -30.06
C GLN A 414 5.23 66.01 -29.26
N GLN A 415 4.23 65.52 -28.53
CA GLN A 415 3.36 66.36 -27.70
C GLN A 415 4.12 66.98 -26.52
N VAL A 416 5.03 66.24 -25.88
CA VAL A 416 5.89 66.77 -24.80
C VAL A 416 6.78 67.91 -25.29
N HIS A 417 7.27 67.81 -26.52
CA HIS A 417 8.24 68.74 -27.11
C HIS A 417 7.63 69.59 -28.22
N GLU A 418 6.34 69.92 -28.10
CA GLU A 418 5.60 70.70 -29.08
C GLU A 418 6.33 72.04 -29.33
N GLY A 419 6.80 72.26 -30.57
CA GLY A 419 7.64 73.41 -30.94
C GLY A 419 9.13 73.09 -31.22
N SER A 420 9.61 71.90 -30.86
CA SER A 420 10.97 71.45 -31.18
C SER A 420 11.08 70.94 -32.63
N ARG A 421 12.08 71.42 -33.38
CA ARG A 421 12.39 70.94 -34.75
C ARG A 421 13.12 69.58 -34.79
N PHE A 422 13.39 68.98 -33.64
CA PHE A 422 14.26 67.79 -33.50
C PHE A 422 13.53 66.53 -32.99
N GLY A 423 12.28 66.29 -33.42
CA GLY A 423 11.41 65.23 -32.89
C GLY A 423 12.06 63.84 -32.74
N GLY A 424 12.87 63.40 -33.71
CA GLY A 424 13.56 62.10 -33.65
C GLY A 424 14.71 61.99 -32.64
N VAL A 425 15.27 63.13 -32.20
CA VAL A 425 16.32 63.21 -31.17
C VAL A 425 15.69 63.35 -29.79
N MET A 426 14.54 64.02 -29.70
CA MET A 426 13.85 64.27 -28.43
C MET A 426 13.46 62.98 -27.71
N LYS A 427 13.16 61.89 -28.43
CA LYS A 427 12.89 60.58 -27.82
C LYS A 427 14.04 60.03 -26.97
N ASN A 428 15.27 60.47 -27.21
CA ASN A 428 16.44 60.05 -26.44
C ASN A 428 16.70 60.93 -25.21
N LEU A 429 15.94 62.02 -25.06
CA LEU A 429 15.98 62.94 -23.92
C LEU A 429 14.74 62.82 -23.02
N THR A 430 13.63 62.29 -23.56
CA THR A 430 12.41 61.96 -22.79
C THR A 430 12.62 60.69 -21.96
N ARG A 431 12.21 60.70 -20.69
CA ARG A 431 12.10 59.53 -19.83
C ARG A 431 10.67 58.99 -19.89
N PHE A 432 10.57 57.71 -20.20
CA PHE A 432 9.33 56.97 -20.37
C PHE A 432 9.14 55.99 -19.22
N LEU A 433 7.90 55.90 -18.75
CA LEU A 433 7.40 54.78 -17.95
C LEU A 433 6.31 54.07 -18.74
N ILE A 434 6.51 52.79 -19.05
CA ILE A 434 5.53 51.92 -19.69
C ILE A 434 4.91 51.05 -18.60
N VAL A 435 3.64 51.28 -18.31
CA VAL A 435 2.85 50.44 -17.40
C VAL A 435 2.05 49.44 -18.24
N ASP A 436 2.48 48.18 -18.22
CA ASP A 436 1.94 47.14 -19.07
C ASP A 436 2.19 45.74 -18.49
N ASP A 437 1.43 44.74 -18.94
CA ASP A 437 1.60 43.33 -18.53
C ASP A 437 1.91 42.42 -19.73
N PHE A 438 2.16 42.95 -20.94
CA PHE A 438 2.35 42.12 -22.13
C PHE A 438 3.63 41.27 -22.03
N ASN A 439 4.79 41.92 -22.07
CA ASN A 439 6.11 41.31 -21.84
C ASN A 439 7.18 42.43 -21.74
N PRO A 440 8.08 42.42 -20.73
CA PRO A 440 9.15 43.41 -20.58
C PRO A 440 10.14 43.45 -21.76
N ALA A 441 10.18 42.42 -22.62
CA ALA A 441 10.98 42.40 -23.84
C ALA A 441 10.65 43.54 -24.83
N ILE A 442 9.55 44.28 -24.63
CA ILE A 442 9.28 45.54 -25.34
C ILE A 442 10.43 46.55 -25.21
N ILE A 443 11.12 46.58 -24.07
CA ILE A 443 12.25 47.48 -23.85
C ILE A 443 13.38 47.17 -24.82
N ASP A 444 13.71 45.88 -24.99
CA ASP A 444 14.75 45.45 -25.93
C ASP A 444 14.35 45.73 -27.39
N TYR A 445 13.05 45.59 -27.71
CA TYR A 445 12.51 46.01 -29.01
C TYR A 445 12.70 47.52 -29.24
N LEU A 446 12.34 48.37 -28.29
CA LEU A 446 12.49 49.83 -28.40
C LEU A 446 13.96 50.27 -28.47
N VAL A 447 14.86 49.61 -27.74
CA VAL A 447 16.31 49.86 -27.83
C VAL A 447 16.83 49.56 -29.24
N LYS A 448 16.39 48.46 -29.87
CA LYS A 448 16.72 48.16 -31.28
C LYS A 448 16.22 49.25 -32.24
N ARG A 449 15.14 49.96 -31.86
CA ARG A 449 14.58 51.11 -32.58
C ARG A 449 15.19 52.46 -32.17
N ARG A 450 16.37 52.44 -31.54
CA ARG A 450 17.19 53.61 -31.18
C ARG A 450 16.59 54.50 -30.09
N PHE A 451 15.83 53.94 -29.14
CA PHE A 451 15.52 54.61 -27.88
C PHE A 451 16.65 54.42 -26.86
N THR A 452 16.94 55.44 -26.05
CA THR A 452 17.94 55.34 -24.97
C THR A 452 17.45 54.43 -23.83
N LYS A 453 18.11 53.28 -23.61
CA LYS A 453 17.73 52.31 -22.56
C LYS A 453 17.60 52.91 -21.16
N ARG A 454 18.48 53.85 -20.77
CA ARG A 454 18.44 54.52 -19.45
C ARG A 454 17.17 55.33 -19.20
N ASN A 455 16.47 55.70 -20.27
CA ASN A 455 15.26 56.50 -20.22
C ASN A 455 13.99 55.66 -20.36
N LEU A 456 14.11 54.35 -20.60
CA LEU A 456 12.97 53.45 -20.74
C LEU A 456 12.78 52.66 -19.44
N ASN A 457 11.63 52.84 -18.80
CA ASN A 457 11.27 52.11 -17.60
C ASN A 457 9.98 51.31 -17.86
N TYR A 458 9.90 50.13 -17.27
CA TYR A 458 8.76 49.23 -17.39
C TYR A 458 8.25 48.89 -16.00
N MET A 459 6.93 48.86 -15.83
CA MET A 459 6.25 48.51 -14.60
C MET A 459 5.01 47.68 -14.95
N SER A 460 4.66 46.73 -14.09
CA SER A 460 3.41 45.97 -14.23
C SER A 460 2.20 46.81 -13.83
N SER A 461 1.00 46.47 -14.32
CA SER A 461 -0.21 47.17 -13.86
C SER A 461 -0.50 46.92 -12.39
N LEU A 462 -0.06 45.77 -11.86
CA LEU A 462 -0.21 45.41 -10.46
C LEU A 462 0.62 46.32 -9.55
N GLU A 463 1.89 46.58 -9.90
CA GLU A 463 2.74 47.52 -9.17
C GLU A 463 2.12 48.93 -9.16
N MET A 464 1.64 49.42 -10.32
CA MET A 464 0.93 50.69 -10.40
C MET A 464 -0.32 50.72 -9.51
N PHE A 465 -1.08 49.61 -9.49
CA PHE A 465 -2.27 49.48 -8.64
C PHE A 465 -1.93 49.50 -7.14
N GLN A 466 -0.83 48.87 -6.71
CA GLN A 466 -0.37 48.94 -5.32
C GLN A 466 0.02 50.36 -4.91
N HIS A 467 0.73 51.10 -5.77
CA HIS A 467 1.04 52.52 -5.55
C HIS A 467 -0.24 53.35 -5.41
N PHE A 468 -1.22 53.12 -6.28
CA PHE A 468 -2.51 53.79 -6.22
C PHE A 468 -3.27 53.49 -4.91
N ASN A 469 -3.27 52.23 -4.45
CA ASN A 469 -3.93 51.87 -3.20
C ASN A 469 -3.29 52.51 -1.97
N ARG A 470 -1.94 52.62 -1.93
CA ARG A 470 -1.24 53.34 -0.86
C ARG A 470 -1.61 54.82 -0.86
N PHE A 471 -1.56 55.46 -2.02
CA PHE A 471 -1.99 56.85 -2.18
C PHE A 471 -3.44 57.06 -1.73
N LYS A 472 -4.35 56.14 -2.10
CA LYS A 472 -5.77 56.18 -1.69
C LYS A 472 -5.96 56.00 -0.19
N ALA A 473 -5.16 55.15 0.46
CA ALA A 473 -5.20 54.97 1.92
C ALA A 473 -4.74 56.22 2.66
N GLU A 474 -3.68 56.87 2.18
CA GLU A 474 -3.16 58.14 2.71
C GLU A 474 -4.13 59.31 2.48
N HIS A 475 -4.96 59.24 1.43
CA HIS A 475 -5.94 60.26 1.03
C HIS A 475 -7.37 59.71 1.06
N SER A 476 -7.75 59.05 2.16
CA SER A 476 -9.04 58.37 2.35
C SER A 476 -10.29 59.25 2.18
N GLN A 477 -10.10 60.58 2.12
CA GLN A 477 -11.14 61.60 2.04
C GLN A 477 -11.58 61.88 0.58
N LEU A 478 -10.85 61.37 -0.41
CA LEU A 478 -11.11 61.58 -1.84
C LEU A 478 -12.04 60.48 -2.41
N LYS A 479 -12.98 60.85 -3.30
CA LYS A 479 -13.78 59.89 -4.08
C LYS A 479 -12.92 59.18 -5.12
N SER A 480 -13.22 57.93 -5.51
CA SER A 480 -12.30 57.09 -6.31
C SER A 480 -11.80 57.71 -7.62
N ALA A 481 -12.67 58.39 -8.38
CA ALA A 481 -12.27 59.08 -9.62
C ALA A 481 -11.34 60.26 -9.35
N GLN A 482 -11.59 61.02 -8.28
CA GLN A 482 -10.74 62.13 -7.84
C GLN A 482 -9.40 61.61 -7.29
N SER A 483 -9.41 60.49 -6.56
CA SER A 483 -8.20 59.83 -6.06
C SER A 483 -7.26 59.45 -7.21
N TYR A 484 -7.79 58.90 -8.31
CA TYR A 484 -6.96 58.47 -9.45
C TYR A 484 -6.34 59.65 -10.19
N GLN A 485 -7.11 60.72 -10.42
CA GLN A 485 -6.59 61.94 -11.04
C GLN A 485 -5.52 62.61 -10.15
N MET A 486 -5.73 62.67 -8.84
CA MET A 486 -4.75 63.24 -7.91
C MET A 486 -3.51 62.35 -7.78
N PHE A 487 -3.64 61.03 -7.82
CA PHE A 487 -2.52 60.10 -7.87
C PHE A 487 -1.64 60.34 -9.10
N MET A 488 -2.23 60.38 -10.30
CA MET A 488 -1.51 60.64 -11.55
C MET A 488 -0.83 62.02 -11.61
N ARG A 489 -1.28 62.97 -10.79
CA ARG A 489 -0.71 64.32 -10.69
C ARG A 489 0.42 64.43 -9.68
N ASN A 490 0.14 63.98 -8.46
CA ASN A 490 0.86 64.37 -7.26
C ASN A 490 1.72 63.24 -6.70
N ASP A 491 1.56 62.00 -7.16
CA ASP A 491 2.39 60.91 -6.69
C ASP A 491 3.86 61.13 -7.12
N PRO A 492 4.82 61.09 -6.17
CA PRO A 492 6.24 61.28 -6.45
C PRO A 492 6.80 60.34 -7.52
N LEU A 493 6.19 59.17 -7.73
CA LEU A 493 6.58 58.21 -8.78
C LEU A 493 6.63 58.88 -10.15
N PHE A 494 5.64 59.71 -10.49
CA PHE A 494 5.49 60.27 -11.84
C PHE A 494 6.30 61.56 -12.07
N ALA A 495 6.92 62.11 -11.03
CA ALA A 495 7.80 63.29 -11.14
C ALA A 495 9.08 63.01 -11.95
N ASN A 496 9.47 61.73 -12.03
CA ASN A 496 10.70 61.29 -12.71
C ASN A 496 10.52 60.99 -14.20
N TYR A 497 9.31 61.10 -14.74
CA TYR A 497 8.97 60.70 -16.11
C TYR A 497 8.23 61.81 -16.84
N GLU A 498 8.71 62.16 -18.04
CA GLU A 498 8.02 63.11 -18.92
C GLU A 498 6.82 62.45 -19.62
N VAL A 499 6.92 61.16 -19.93
CA VAL A 499 5.83 60.37 -20.55
C VAL A 499 5.57 59.11 -19.72
N VAL A 500 4.31 58.92 -19.35
CA VAL A 500 3.83 57.68 -18.72
C VAL A 500 2.75 57.10 -19.62
N VAL A 501 3.02 55.93 -20.18
CA VAL A 501 2.04 55.18 -20.97
C VAL A 501 1.44 54.11 -20.08
N ILE A 502 0.15 54.22 -19.83
CA ILE A 502 -0.60 53.23 -19.07
C ILE A 502 -1.47 52.48 -20.05
N ASN A 503 -1.12 51.23 -20.27
CA ASN A 503 -2.01 50.37 -21.01
C ASN A 503 -3.15 49.93 -20.08
N ALA A 504 -4.23 50.71 -20.06
CA ALA A 504 -5.39 50.49 -19.21
C ALA A 504 -6.41 49.64 -19.98
N TRP A 505 -6.32 48.32 -19.88
CA TRP A 505 -7.30 47.40 -20.45
C TRP A 505 -8.50 47.39 -19.51
N ASN A 506 -9.20 48.52 -19.44
CA ASN A 506 -10.48 48.62 -18.78
C ASN A 506 -11.51 48.02 -19.74
N PHE A 507 -12.30 47.05 -19.27
CA PHE A 507 -13.46 46.57 -20.02
C PHE A 507 -14.47 47.73 -20.12
N GLU A 508 -14.36 48.56 -21.16
CA GLU A 508 -15.57 49.06 -21.79
C GLU A 508 -16.18 47.88 -22.55
N THR A 509 -17.49 47.75 -22.49
CA THR A 509 -18.30 46.58 -22.89
C THR A 509 -18.13 46.09 -24.33
N ASP A 510 -17.30 46.76 -25.14
CA ASP A 510 -17.09 46.50 -26.57
C ASP A 510 -15.79 45.73 -26.91
N GLY A 511 -14.85 45.61 -25.97
CA GLY A 511 -13.58 44.90 -26.17
C GLY A 511 -12.50 45.71 -26.91
N SER A 512 -12.57 47.04 -26.88
CA SER A 512 -11.57 47.94 -27.48
C SER A 512 -10.26 48.04 -26.67
N LEU A 513 -9.13 48.23 -27.36
CA LEU A 513 -7.82 48.47 -26.74
C LEU A 513 -7.68 49.97 -26.40
N VAL A 514 -7.57 50.32 -25.12
CA VAL A 514 -7.43 51.72 -24.67
C VAL A 514 -6.06 51.97 -24.07
N VAL A 515 -5.30 52.89 -24.66
CA VAL A 515 -4.02 53.36 -24.12
C VAL A 515 -4.22 54.73 -23.50
N LYS A 516 -3.90 54.86 -22.22
CA LYS A 516 -3.94 56.13 -21.50
C LYS A 516 -2.54 56.72 -21.44
N LEU A 517 -2.42 57.97 -21.85
CA LEU A 517 -1.17 58.71 -21.81
C LEU A 517 -1.21 59.74 -20.70
N ARG A 518 -0.12 59.88 -19.95
CA ARG A 518 0.12 61.04 -19.10
C ARG A 518 1.40 61.71 -19.58
N ILE A 519 1.29 63.01 -19.86
CA ILE A 519 2.38 63.86 -20.29
C ILE A 519 2.64 64.89 -19.18
N ALA A 520 3.91 65.15 -18.86
CA ALA A 520 4.28 66.21 -17.93
C ALA A 520 3.88 67.59 -18.51
N PRO A 521 3.32 68.50 -17.68
CA PRO A 521 2.92 69.83 -18.16
C PRO A 521 4.12 70.62 -18.68
N SER A 522 3.91 71.40 -19.75
CA SER A 522 4.92 72.31 -20.31
C SER A 522 5.31 73.37 -19.28
N PRO A 523 6.60 73.72 -19.14
CA PRO A 523 7.08 74.67 -18.12
C PRO A 523 6.67 76.13 -18.33
N GLU A 524 5.86 76.48 -19.33
CA GLU A 524 5.39 77.85 -19.57
C GLU A 524 3.87 77.99 -19.40
N GLU A 525 3.43 78.47 -18.23
CA GLU A 525 2.51 79.61 -18.03
C GLU A 525 2.17 79.74 -16.53
N GLY A 526 2.19 80.99 -16.04
CA GLY A 526 2.33 81.33 -14.63
C GLY A 526 1.09 81.21 -13.74
N ASP A 527 1.34 81.54 -12.48
CA ASP A 527 0.47 81.58 -11.30
C ASP A 527 -1.02 81.86 -11.58
N SER A 528 -1.84 80.82 -11.49
CA SER A 528 -3.22 80.93 -10.98
C SER A 528 -3.72 79.56 -10.48
N PRO A 529 -4.23 79.46 -9.23
CA PRO A 529 -4.78 78.22 -8.68
C PRO A 529 -6.25 78.06 -9.11
N SER A 530 -6.49 78.10 -10.42
CA SER A 530 -7.74 77.61 -10.99
C SER A 530 -7.48 76.17 -11.44
N ILE A 531 -8.50 75.30 -11.35
CA ILE A 531 -8.47 73.94 -11.88
C ILE A 531 -8.38 74.07 -13.42
N ALA A 532 -7.18 74.33 -13.94
CA ALA A 532 -6.93 74.66 -15.33
C ALA A 532 -6.08 73.56 -15.98
N ARG A 533 -6.67 73.01 -17.05
CA ARG A 533 -6.19 71.95 -17.96
C ARG A 533 -5.95 70.62 -17.25
N ASP A 534 -6.91 69.71 -17.43
CA ASP A 534 -6.77 68.29 -17.18
C ASP A 534 -5.36 67.85 -17.58
N ILE A 535 -4.63 67.20 -16.66
CA ILE A 535 -3.46 66.42 -17.03
C ILE A 535 -3.99 65.49 -18.09
N VAL A 536 -3.62 65.71 -19.36
CA VAL A 536 -4.29 65.05 -20.48
C VAL A 536 -4.04 63.55 -20.34
N LEU A 537 -4.96 62.88 -19.66
CA LEU A 537 -5.24 61.46 -19.74
C LEU A 537 -6.09 61.29 -21.00
N GLY A 538 -5.48 61.57 -22.15
CA GLY A 538 -6.10 61.25 -23.43
C GLY A 538 -6.27 59.74 -23.46
N ALA A 539 -7.51 59.26 -23.31
CA ALA A 539 -7.84 57.92 -23.76
C ALA A 539 -7.80 58.02 -25.29
N ARG A 540 -6.71 57.54 -25.89
CA ARG A 540 -6.76 57.23 -27.32
C ARG A 540 -7.05 55.75 -27.39
N ASN A 541 -8.23 55.40 -27.90
CA ASN A 541 -8.46 54.00 -28.20
C ASN A 541 -7.70 53.67 -29.51
N LEU A 542 -7.30 52.41 -29.68
CA LEU A 542 -6.60 51.98 -30.88
C LEU A 542 -7.44 52.26 -32.14
N ASN A 543 -8.75 52.08 -32.09
CA ASN A 543 -9.64 52.34 -33.22
C ASN A 543 -9.60 53.82 -33.66
N GLU A 544 -9.49 54.77 -32.74
CA GLU A 544 -9.35 56.21 -33.03
C GLU A 544 -7.99 56.53 -33.65
N LEU A 545 -6.92 55.85 -33.21
CA LEU A 545 -5.60 55.92 -33.87
C LEU A 545 -5.69 55.38 -35.30
N LEU A 546 -6.42 54.28 -35.50
CA LEU A 546 -6.56 53.60 -36.79
C LEU A 546 -7.52 54.34 -37.76
N ASP A 547 -8.53 55.01 -37.22
CA ASP A 547 -9.51 55.80 -37.95
C ASP A 547 -8.98 57.23 -38.25
N THR A 548 -7.84 57.61 -37.65
CA THR A 548 -7.16 58.86 -37.98
C THR A 548 -6.62 58.78 -39.41
N ASP A 549 -6.96 59.79 -40.22
CA ASP A 549 -6.57 59.87 -41.62
C ASP A 549 -5.05 59.67 -41.83
N ARG A 550 -4.67 58.91 -42.86
CA ARG A 550 -3.26 58.55 -43.15
C ARG A 550 -2.34 59.76 -43.19
N ASP A 551 -2.79 60.88 -43.77
CA ASP A 551 -1.98 62.09 -43.86
C ASP A 551 -1.92 62.83 -42.52
N GLN A 552 -2.93 62.70 -41.66
CA GLN A 552 -2.91 63.23 -40.30
C GLN A 552 -1.99 62.43 -39.38
N LEU A 553 -2.07 61.10 -39.42
CA LEU A 553 -1.18 60.22 -38.65
C LEU A 553 0.28 60.34 -39.11
N TYR A 554 0.48 60.50 -40.42
CA TYR A 554 1.79 60.80 -41.00
C TYR A 554 2.33 62.15 -40.52
N LYS A 555 1.51 63.20 -40.51
CA LYS A 555 1.92 64.53 -40.03
C LYS A 555 2.21 64.57 -38.52
N SER A 556 1.52 63.76 -37.72
CA SER A 556 1.86 63.61 -36.30
C SER A 556 3.19 62.85 -36.17
N LEU A 557 3.31 61.63 -36.67
CA LEU A 557 4.51 60.81 -36.49
C LEU A 557 5.78 61.39 -37.15
N ALA A 558 5.66 62.02 -38.32
CA ALA A 558 6.74 62.71 -39.00
C ALA A 558 6.74 64.19 -38.61
N GLY A 559 7.18 64.49 -37.37
CA GLY A 559 7.22 65.85 -36.83
C GLY A 559 7.70 66.89 -37.85
N GLY A 560 6.76 67.64 -38.43
CA GLY A 560 6.97 68.89 -39.16
C GLY A 560 7.89 68.88 -40.40
N SER A 561 8.44 67.76 -40.86
CA SER A 561 9.33 67.74 -42.03
C SER A 561 8.62 67.22 -43.28
N SER A 562 8.19 68.16 -44.12
CA SER A 562 7.78 67.94 -45.50
C SER A 562 8.88 67.22 -46.30
N LYS A 563 8.68 65.91 -46.53
CA LYS A 563 8.82 65.20 -47.82
C LYS A 563 8.69 63.69 -47.58
N LYS A 564 7.93 63.03 -48.47
CA LYS A 564 7.76 61.57 -48.58
C LYS A 564 9.11 60.85 -48.53
N SER A 565 9.54 60.41 -47.36
CA SER A 565 10.64 59.44 -47.22
C SER A 565 10.03 58.03 -47.29
N GLU A 566 10.70 57.12 -47.99
CA GLU A 566 10.30 55.70 -48.11
C GLU A 566 10.08 55.08 -46.72
N GLN A 567 10.87 55.48 -45.71
CA GLN A 567 10.75 55.03 -44.32
C GLN A 567 9.41 55.36 -43.66
N GLY A 568 8.76 56.47 -44.00
CA GLY A 568 7.47 56.86 -43.41
C GLY A 568 6.28 56.14 -44.04
N GLN A 569 6.32 55.92 -45.36
CA GLN A 569 5.34 55.06 -46.05
C GLN A 569 5.52 53.60 -45.67
N ASP A 570 6.75 53.14 -45.47
CA ASP A 570 7.06 51.81 -44.95
C ASP A 570 6.53 51.63 -43.53
N VAL A 571 6.59 52.62 -42.65
CA VAL A 571 6.02 52.53 -41.29
C VAL A 571 4.50 52.47 -41.32
N VAL A 572 3.82 53.29 -42.14
CA VAL A 572 2.36 53.26 -42.29
C VAL A 572 1.90 51.94 -42.94
N PHE A 573 2.60 51.47 -43.97
CA PHE A 573 2.31 50.20 -44.65
C PHE A 573 2.69 48.98 -43.80
N MET A 574 3.73 49.07 -42.96
CA MET A 574 4.12 48.06 -41.99
C MET A 574 3.12 48.01 -40.84
N LEU A 575 2.66 49.16 -40.33
CA LEU A 575 1.57 49.23 -39.37
C LEU A 575 0.32 48.58 -39.97
N GLU A 576 -0.14 49.01 -41.15
CA GLU A 576 -1.31 48.40 -41.80
C GLU A 576 -1.17 46.90 -42.07
N ASN A 577 0.00 46.42 -42.52
CA ASN A 577 0.24 44.98 -42.72
C ASN A 577 0.36 44.19 -41.40
N LEU A 578 0.91 44.79 -40.34
CA LEU A 578 0.99 44.18 -39.00
C LEU A 578 -0.40 44.13 -38.36
N LEU A 579 -1.19 45.20 -38.52
CA LEU A 579 -2.55 45.37 -37.98
C LEU A 579 -3.58 44.52 -38.76
N SER A 580 -3.44 44.38 -40.08
CA SER A 580 -4.31 43.51 -40.90
C SER A 580 -4.07 42.01 -40.67
N LYS A 581 -2.92 41.66 -40.08
CA LYS A 581 -2.52 40.27 -39.78
C LYS A 581 -2.60 39.93 -38.28
N ALA A 582 -2.58 40.92 -37.39
CA ALA A 582 -2.68 40.73 -35.95
C ALA A 582 -4.11 41.01 -35.47
N ASP A 583 -4.79 39.98 -34.97
CA ASP A 583 -6.09 40.11 -34.29
C ASP A 583 -5.91 40.78 -32.91
N LEU A 584 -5.77 42.12 -32.94
CA LEU A 584 -5.47 42.95 -31.77
C LEU A 584 -6.66 43.06 -30.81
N THR A 585 -7.89 42.83 -31.28
CA THR A 585 -9.07 42.70 -30.43
C THR A 585 -9.03 41.39 -29.62
N THR A 586 -8.56 40.31 -30.23
CA THR A 586 -8.34 39.04 -29.51
C THR A 586 -7.15 39.14 -28.55
N SER A 587 -6.04 39.79 -28.95
CA SER A 587 -4.96 40.17 -28.03
C SER A 587 -5.51 41.03 -26.87
N GLY A 588 -6.39 41.98 -27.23
CA GLY A 588 -7.37 42.75 -26.43
C GLY A 588 -7.87 41.98 -25.22
N ARG A 589 -8.74 41.03 -25.55
CA ARG A 589 -9.45 40.20 -24.59
C ARG A 589 -8.50 39.32 -23.77
N MET A 590 -7.49 38.73 -24.41
CA MET A 590 -6.55 37.83 -23.73
C MET A 590 -5.74 38.54 -22.63
N MET A 591 -5.27 39.76 -22.90
CA MET A 591 -4.56 40.57 -21.91
C MET A 591 -5.47 41.05 -20.78
N GLY A 592 -6.70 41.46 -21.08
CA GLY A 592 -7.68 41.80 -20.04
C GLY A 592 -7.92 40.62 -19.08
N VAL A 593 -8.09 39.41 -19.62
CA VAL A 593 -8.15 38.18 -18.82
C VAL A 593 -6.86 37.97 -18.03
N LYS A 594 -5.67 38.12 -18.64
CA LYS A 594 -4.37 37.99 -17.97
C LYS A 594 -4.25 38.92 -16.76
N LYS A 595 -4.64 40.20 -16.90
CA LYS A 595 -4.63 41.19 -15.81
C LYS A 595 -5.57 40.80 -14.68
N GLY A 596 -6.79 40.37 -15.01
CA GLY A 596 -7.73 39.85 -14.01
C GLY A 596 -7.16 38.66 -13.23
N ARG A 597 -6.46 37.74 -13.92
CA ARG A 597 -5.79 36.59 -13.29
C ARG A 597 -4.59 37.00 -12.43
N LEU A 598 -3.78 37.97 -12.86
CA LEU A 598 -2.67 38.55 -12.09
C LEU A 598 -3.18 39.26 -10.83
N TYR A 599 -4.30 39.98 -10.92
CA TYR A 599 -4.94 40.62 -9.78
C TYR A 599 -5.48 39.60 -8.78
N ASN A 600 -6.17 38.56 -9.25
CA ASN A 600 -6.60 37.46 -8.39
C ASN A 600 -5.41 36.77 -7.72
N LEU A 601 -4.29 36.58 -8.43
CA LEU A 601 -3.07 36.01 -7.85
C LEU A 601 -2.57 36.84 -6.67
N PHE A 602 -2.55 38.16 -6.82
CA PHE A 602 -2.18 39.09 -5.75
C PHE A 602 -3.12 39.00 -4.54
N GLN A 603 -4.44 39.00 -4.77
CA GLN A 603 -5.42 38.84 -3.69
C GLN A 603 -5.24 37.51 -2.94
N LEU A 604 -5.03 36.42 -3.67
CA LEU A 604 -4.77 35.10 -3.08
C LEU A 604 -3.49 35.10 -2.22
N GLU A 605 -2.45 35.82 -2.62
CA GLU A 605 -1.22 35.94 -1.82
C GLU A 605 -1.45 36.72 -0.51
N GLU A 606 -2.28 37.77 -0.54
CA GLU A 606 -2.69 38.48 0.69
C GLU A 606 -3.56 37.60 1.60
N GLU A 607 -4.53 36.88 1.04
CA GLU A 607 -5.38 35.93 1.79
C GLU A 607 -4.56 34.81 2.42
N MET A 608 -3.61 34.23 1.69
CA MET A 608 -2.69 33.22 2.22
C MET A 608 -1.84 33.78 3.36
N LYS A 609 -1.34 35.02 3.23
CA LYS A 609 -0.56 35.68 4.27
C LYS A 609 -1.40 35.91 5.53
N ASN A 610 -2.61 36.43 5.39
CA ASN A 610 -3.54 36.66 6.50
C ASN A 610 -3.90 35.36 7.23
N LEU A 611 -4.11 34.26 6.49
CA LEU A 611 -4.40 32.95 7.05
C LEU A 611 -3.19 32.40 7.85
N SER A 612 -1.97 32.55 7.33
CA SER A 612 -0.74 32.21 8.05
C SER A 612 -0.55 33.06 9.33
N GLU A 613 -0.81 34.37 9.26
CA GLU A 613 -0.67 35.28 10.42
C GLU A 613 -1.70 34.95 11.52
N SER A 614 -2.95 34.66 11.15
CA SER A 614 -4.00 34.24 12.09
C SER A 614 -3.59 32.99 12.89
N LEU A 615 -2.95 32.03 12.24
CA LEU A 615 -2.56 30.75 12.85
C LEU A 615 -1.27 30.84 13.66
N SER A 616 -0.39 31.79 13.35
CA SER A 616 0.79 32.09 14.17
C SER A 616 0.46 32.83 15.48
N ASN A 617 -0.67 33.55 15.52
CA ASN A 617 -1.12 34.28 16.70
C ASN A 617 -1.90 33.41 17.68
N ASP A 618 -2.54 32.34 17.21
CA ASP A 618 -3.07 31.27 18.04
C ASP A 618 -1.89 30.40 18.51
N LYS A 619 -1.25 30.80 19.62
CA LYS A 619 -0.27 29.92 20.30
C LYS A 619 -0.97 28.65 20.72
N ILE A 620 -0.82 27.62 19.91
CA ILE A 620 -1.10 26.24 20.28
C ILE A 620 -0.13 25.89 21.39
N THR A 621 -0.60 25.89 22.64
CA THR A 621 0.14 25.32 23.77
C THR A 621 0.24 23.82 23.55
N ASP A 622 1.47 23.35 23.33
CA ASP A 622 1.80 21.93 23.31
C ASP A 622 1.80 21.41 24.75
N GLU A 623 0.68 20.87 25.19
CA GLU A 623 0.69 19.85 26.24
C GLU A 623 0.85 18.51 25.52
N GLU A 624 2.10 18.05 25.41
CA GLU A 624 2.42 16.71 24.95
C GLU A 624 1.84 15.69 25.93
N GLY A 625 0.91 14.86 25.44
CA GLY A 625 0.62 13.57 26.07
C GLY A 625 1.69 12.58 25.64
N ASP A 626 2.38 12.01 26.63
CA ASP A 626 3.39 10.95 26.48
C ASP A 626 2.90 9.85 25.50
N GLU A 627 3.49 9.78 24.31
CA GLU A 627 3.45 8.56 23.49
C GLU A 627 4.57 7.63 23.98
N GLU A 628 4.22 6.46 24.50
CA GLU A 628 5.16 5.38 24.87
C GLU A 628 6.09 5.05 23.69
N SER A 629 7.35 5.46 23.79
CA SER A 629 8.42 5.04 22.89
C SER A 629 9.07 3.72 23.36
N GLU A 630 9.11 2.73 22.48
CA GLU A 630 9.92 1.51 22.65
C GLU A 630 11.43 1.84 22.77
N PRO A 631 12.23 1.00 23.47
CA PRO A 631 13.60 1.34 23.83
C PRO A 631 14.54 1.17 22.63
N VAL A 632 15.19 2.26 22.19
CA VAL A 632 16.36 2.24 21.31
C VAL A 632 17.35 3.31 21.80
N ASP A 633 18.64 2.99 21.70
CA ASP A 633 19.80 3.63 22.34
C ASP A 633 19.78 5.17 22.50
N GLU A 634 19.97 5.60 23.75
CA GLU A 634 19.80 6.96 24.30
C GLU A 634 20.72 8.05 23.70
N ALA A 635 21.73 7.71 22.91
CA ALA A 635 22.76 8.65 22.45
C ALA A 635 22.47 9.30 21.08
N GLU A 636 21.60 8.70 20.24
CA GLU A 636 21.18 9.31 18.95
C GLU A 636 19.89 10.13 19.08
N GLN A 637 19.14 9.99 20.18
CA GLN A 637 17.84 10.65 20.41
C GLN A 637 17.96 12.16 20.64
N GLU A 638 18.93 12.63 21.44
CA GLU A 638 19.02 14.07 21.78
C GLU A 638 19.30 14.98 20.57
N VAL A 639 20.03 14.50 19.55
CA VAL A 639 20.34 15.26 18.33
C VAL A 639 19.21 15.18 17.29
N ILE A 640 18.38 14.12 17.35
CA ILE A 640 17.21 13.94 16.47
C ILE A 640 15.99 14.67 17.03
N GLU A 641 15.81 14.69 18.35
CA GLU A 641 14.72 15.42 19.03
C GLU A 641 14.89 16.92 18.91
N SER A 642 16.10 17.46 19.10
CA SER A 642 16.37 18.89 18.92
C SER A 642 16.14 19.38 17.48
N LYS A 643 16.31 18.51 16.46
CA LYS A 643 15.92 18.80 15.06
C LYS A 643 14.43 18.61 14.77
N LYS A 644 13.74 17.68 15.44
CA LYS A 644 12.28 17.52 15.35
C LYS A 644 11.54 18.73 15.92
N ILE A 645 12.02 19.29 17.03
CA ILE A 645 11.41 20.42 17.74
C ILE A 645 11.47 21.72 16.90
N GLU A 646 12.54 21.96 16.12
CA GLU A 646 12.60 23.13 15.23
C GLU A 646 11.66 23.01 13.99
N GLU A 647 11.50 21.81 13.42
CA GLU A 647 10.55 21.58 12.31
C GLU A 647 9.08 21.56 12.74
N ASP A 648 8.79 21.22 14.01
CA ASP A 648 7.42 21.16 14.56
C ASP A 648 6.81 22.52 14.92
N SER A 649 7.56 23.62 14.74
CA SER A 649 7.08 25.00 14.94
C SER A 649 6.04 25.49 13.91
N ASN A 650 5.78 24.72 12.85
CA ASN A 650 4.84 25.08 11.78
C ASN A 650 3.52 24.30 11.91
N TRP A 651 2.41 25.01 12.09
CA TRP A 651 1.04 24.45 12.28
C TRP A 651 0.59 23.50 11.16
N VAL A 652 1.21 23.58 9.98
CA VAL A 652 0.94 22.72 8.81
C VAL A 652 1.56 21.31 8.97
N MET A 653 2.60 21.15 9.77
CA MET A 653 3.38 19.91 9.86
C MET A 653 2.60 18.70 10.39
N PRO A 654 1.73 18.81 11.41
CA PRO A 654 0.84 17.73 11.81
C PRO A 654 -0.05 17.22 10.66
N ILE A 655 -0.54 18.14 9.81
CA ILE A 655 -1.34 17.79 8.63
C ILE A 655 -0.49 17.10 7.58
N VAL A 656 0.70 17.63 7.27
CA VAL A 656 1.64 17.01 6.31
C VAL A 656 1.97 15.58 6.76
N ARG A 657 2.32 15.38 8.04
CA ARG A 657 2.61 14.04 8.60
C ARG A 657 1.41 13.10 8.44
N TYR A 658 0.19 13.58 8.71
CA TYR A 658 -1.03 12.79 8.51
C TYR A 658 -1.26 12.40 7.04
N GLN A 659 -1.08 13.32 6.09
CA GLN A 659 -1.24 13.02 4.66
C GLN A 659 -0.16 12.06 4.17
N VAL A 660 1.08 12.21 4.64
CA VAL A 660 2.17 11.28 4.35
C VAL A 660 1.86 9.88 4.90
N ASP A 661 1.37 9.78 6.14
CA ASP A 661 0.94 8.50 6.74
C ASP A 661 -0.19 7.84 5.91
N ILE A 662 -1.15 8.61 5.38
CA ILE A 662 -2.18 8.08 4.46
C ILE A 662 -1.55 7.56 3.17
N ILE A 663 -0.65 8.32 2.53
CA ILE A 663 0.01 7.89 1.29
C ILE A 663 0.82 6.62 1.53
N TYR A 664 1.47 6.53 2.69
CA TYR A 664 2.18 5.34 3.14
C TYR A 664 1.25 4.12 3.29
N VAL A 665 0.06 4.31 3.89
CA VAL A 665 -0.98 3.28 3.94
C VAL A 665 -1.48 2.88 2.55
N ILE A 666 -1.67 3.82 1.64
CA ILE A 666 -2.06 3.54 0.26
C ILE A 666 -0.99 2.69 -0.45
N ALA A 667 0.29 2.98 -0.21
CA ALA A 667 1.39 2.20 -0.78
C ALA A 667 1.46 0.76 -0.22
N MET A 668 1.27 0.59 1.09
CA MET A 668 1.12 -0.74 1.71
C MET A 668 -0.12 -1.47 1.18
N ALA A 669 -1.24 -0.77 0.96
CA ALA A 669 -2.42 -1.31 0.29
C ALA A 669 -2.11 -1.77 -1.15
N CYS A 670 -1.29 -1.04 -1.90
CA CYS A 670 -0.81 -1.50 -3.21
C CYS A 670 -0.05 -2.82 -3.08
N SER A 671 0.74 -2.98 -2.01
CA SER A 671 1.49 -4.22 -1.73
C SER A 671 0.55 -5.40 -1.46
N ILE A 672 -0.46 -5.20 -0.61
CA ILE A 672 -1.51 -6.20 -0.33
C ILE A 672 -2.29 -6.54 -1.60
N ARG A 673 -2.62 -5.54 -2.42
CA ARG A 673 -3.31 -5.76 -3.69
C ARG A 673 -2.45 -6.47 -4.72
N TRP A 674 -1.16 -6.14 -4.81
CA TRP A 674 -0.21 -6.79 -5.69
C TRP A 674 -0.10 -8.29 -5.40
N GLN A 675 -0.05 -8.62 -4.11
CA GLN A 675 -0.12 -10.00 -3.64
C GLN A 675 -1.41 -10.69 -4.10
N GLY A 676 -2.56 -10.00 -4.05
CA GLY A 676 -3.85 -10.53 -4.53
C GLY A 676 -3.93 -10.69 -6.05
N LEU A 677 -3.32 -9.80 -6.83
CA LEU A 677 -3.26 -9.88 -8.30
C LEU A 677 -2.33 -11.00 -8.79
N SER A 678 -1.37 -11.41 -7.96
CA SER A 678 -0.41 -12.46 -8.30
C SER A 678 -0.95 -13.88 -8.07
N GLU A 679 -2.07 -14.03 -7.38
CA GLU A 679 -2.70 -15.32 -7.13
C GLU A 679 -3.33 -15.93 -8.37
N ASN A 680 -3.24 -17.24 -8.49
CA ASN A 680 -4.06 -17.98 -9.43
C ASN A 680 -5.48 -18.19 -8.87
N LYS A 681 -6.40 -17.28 -9.21
CA LYS A 681 -7.85 -17.49 -9.00
C LYS A 681 -8.58 -17.98 -10.24
N LYS A 682 -7.85 -18.21 -11.34
CA LYS A 682 -8.47 -18.49 -12.65
C LYS A 682 -9.13 -19.86 -12.67
N ALA A 683 -8.47 -20.87 -12.09
CA ALA A 683 -9.01 -22.22 -12.00
C ALA A 683 -10.40 -22.24 -11.34
N CYS A 684 -10.50 -21.72 -10.11
CA CYS A 684 -11.76 -21.71 -9.35
C CYS A 684 -12.83 -20.89 -10.06
N ASN A 685 -12.49 -19.67 -10.50
CA ASN A 685 -13.46 -18.82 -11.21
C ASN A 685 -13.96 -19.46 -12.52
N TYR A 686 -13.12 -20.25 -13.20
CA TYR A 686 -13.54 -20.99 -14.38
C TYR A 686 -14.40 -22.19 -14.02
N LEU A 687 -14.05 -22.98 -13.00
CA LEU A 687 -14.91 -24.07 -12.54
C LEU A 687 -16.28 -23.54 -12.14
N GLU A 688 -16.35 -22.49 -11.31
CA GLU A 688 -17.61 -21.84 -10.93
C GLU A 688 -18.37 -21.27 -12.14
N GLY A 689 -17.66 -20.65 -13.08
CA GLY A 689 -18.24 -20.05 -14.28
C GLY A 689 -18.76 -21.10 -15.27
N GLU A 690 -18.02 -22.19 -15.46
CA GLU A 690 -18.38 -23.29 -16.35
C GLU A 690 -19.51 -24.12 -15.78
N THR A 691 -19.51 -24.40 -14.47
CA THR A 691 -20.65 -25.03 -13.79
C THR A 691 -21.92 -24.21 -14.01
N LYS A 692 -21.85 -22.87 -13.86
CA LYS A 692 -22.98 -21.99 -14.15
C LYS A 692 -23.38 -21.95 -15.64
N ARG A 693 -22.41 -22.08 -16.55
CA ARG A 693 -22.64 -21.98 -18.01
C ARG A 693 -23.18 -23.28 -18.61
N THR A 694 -22.69 -24.42 -18.15
CA THR A 694 -22.93 -25.75 -18.74
C THR A 694 -23.92 -26.58 -17.93
N GLY A 695 -24.10 -26.27 -16.64
CA GLY A 695 -24.88 -27.10 -15.71
C GLY A 695 -24.12 -28.34 -15.22
N GLU A 696 -22.88 -28.55 -15.67
CA GLU A 696 -22.04 -29.70 -15.31
C GLU A 696 -21.46 -29.54 -13.89
N GLY A 697 -21.35 -30.66 -13.18
CA GLY A 697 -20.66 -30.72 -11.89
C GLY A 697 -19.16 -30.41 -12.05
N THR A 698 -18.50 -29.92 -10.99
CA THR A 698 -17.06 -29.64 -11.02
C THR A 698 -16.24 -30.89 -11.38
N GLY A 699 -16.68 -32.08 -10.93
CA GLY A 699 -16.08 -33.37 -11.27
C GLY A 699 -16.12 -33.68 -12.78
N GLU A 700 -17.22 -33.36 -13.46
CA GLU A 700 -17.38 -33.58 -14.91
C GLU A 700 -16.51 -32.62 -15.72
N ILE A 701 -16.41 -31.35 -15.29
CA ILE A 701 -15.52 -30.36 -15.91
C ILE A 701 -14.06 -30.80 -15.75
N LEU A 702 -13.70 -31.38 -14.61
CA LEU A 702 -12.37 -31.91 -14.33
C LEU A 702 -12.00 -33.13 -15.18
N GLN A 703 -12.97 -33.92 -15.65
CA GLN A 703 -12.69 -35.02 -16.59
C GLN A 703 -12.06 -34.49 -17.89
N ARG A 704 -12.35 -33.25 -18.28
CA ARG A 704 -11.76 -32.61 -19.48
C ARG A 704 -10.35 -32.07 -19.25
N ALA A 705 -9.83 -32.15 -18.02
CA ALA A 705 -8.50 -31.62 -17.72
C ALA A 705 -7.39 -32.45 -18.39
N LEU A 706 -6.37 -31.78 -18.92
CA LEU A 706 -5.12 -32.43 -19.33
C LEU A 706 -4.12 -32.42 -18.17
N VAL A 707 -3.34 -33.50 -18.05
CA VAL A 707 -2.23 -33.56 -17.09
C VAL A 707 -0.91 -33.46 -17.84
N HIS A 708 -0.19 -32.35 -17.67
CA HIS A 708 1.11 -32.12 -18.26
C HIS A 708 2.23 -32.44 -17.27
N ALA A 709 2.93 -33.56 -17.46
CA ALA A 709 4.13 -33.88 -16.72
C ALA A 709 5.36 -33.28 -17.38
N ILE A 710 6.04 -32.37 -16.68
CA ILE A 710 7.25 -31.72 -17.14
C ILE A 710 8.45 -32.37 -16.46
N THR A 711 9.15 -33.22 -17.21
CA THR A 711 10.37 -33.92 -16.80
C THR A 711 11.22 -34.31 -18.02
N ARG A 712 12.54 -34.36 -17.84
CA ARG A 712 13.56 -34.77 -18.82
C ARG A 712 13.80 -36.28 -18.80
N GLU A 713 13.39 -36.98 -17.73
CA GLU A 713 13.45 -38.44 -17.63
C GLU A 713 12.11 -39.08 -17.97
N LYS A 714 12.10 -40.37 -18.33
CA LYS A 714 10.85 -41.09 -18.56
C LYS A 714 10.28 -41.60 -17.23
N ASP A 715 8.99 -41.33 -17.06
CA ASP A 715 8.05 -42.00 -16.17
C ASP A 715 8.06 -41.54 -14.70
N LEU A 716 7.39 -40.41 -14.43
CA LEU A 716 6.80 -40.12 -13.11
C LEU A 716 5.61 -41.10 -12.90
N PRO A 717 5.46 -41.77 -11.74
CA PRO A 717 4.33 -42.66 -11.46
C PRO A 717 2.98 -41.96 -11.65
N GLU A 718 2.24 -42.38 -12.67
CA GLU A 718 0.96 -41.76 -13.06
C GLU A 718 -0.21 -42.22 -12.18
N ALA A 719 -0.11 -43.40 -11.56
CA ALA A 719 -1.23 -44.09 -10.91
C ALA A 719 -1.94 -43.25 -9.83
N GLY A 720 -1.20 -42.56 -8.97
CA GLY A 720 -1.79 -41.72 -7.92
C GLY A 720 -2.45 -40.44 -8.45
N VAL A 721 -1.84 -39.80 -9.46
CA VAL A 721 -2.40 -38.59 -10.09
C VAL A 721 -3.63 -38.94 -10.90
N LEU A 722 -3.59 -40.04 -11.67
CA LEU A 722 -4.73 -40.53 -12.44
C LEU A 722 -5.88 -40.99 -11.54
N ALA A 723 -5.59 -41.64 -10.40
CA ALA A 723 -6.61 -42.07 -9.44
C ALA A 723 -7.35 -40.90 -8.75
N ALA A 724 -6.80 -39.68 -8.81
CA ALA A 724 -7.48 -38.47 -8.32
C ALA A 724 -8.61 -38.00 -9.24
N PHE A 725 -8.65 -38.48 -10.49
CA PHE A 725 -9.65 -38.11 -11.49
C PHE A 725 -10.52 -39.32 -11.85
N PRO A 726 -11.85 -39.24 -11.72
CA PRO A 726 -12.73 -40.30 -12.21
C PRO A 726 -12.65 -40.40 -13.74
N ASP A 727 -12.34 -41.58 -14.28
CA ASP A 727 -12.32 -41.94 -15.71
C ASP A 727 -11.45 -41.09 -16.65
N MET A 728 -10.22 -40.76 -16.24
CA MET A 728 -9.19 -40.28 -17.16
C MET A 728 -8.63 -41.44 -17.99
N GLY A 729 -9.11 -41.61 -19.23
CA GLY A 729 -8.45 -42.48 -20.21
C GLY A 729 -7.01 -42.02 -20.46
N GLY A 730 -6.05 -42.95 -20.58
CA GLY A 730 -4.61 -42.67 -20.72
C GLY A 730 -4.18 -41.79 -21.91
N SER A 731 -5.10 -41.32 -22.74
CA SER A 731 -4.87 -40.38 -23.84
C SER A 731 -4.81 -38.90 -23.43
N ARG A 732 -5.00 -38.55 -22.15
CA ARG A 732 -5.04 -37.15 -21.64
C ARG A 732 -3.83 -36.75 -20.77
N PHE A 733 -2.84 -37.63 -20.63
CA PHE A 733 -1.58 -37.35 -19.96
C PHE A 733 -0.49 -37.01 -21.00
N VAL A 734 0.20 -35.88 -20.83
CA VAL A 734 1.15 -35.34 -21.81
C VAL A 734 2.50 -35.10 -21.15
N TYR A 735 3.57 -35.67 -21.71
CA TYR A 735 4.93 -35.45 -21.25
C TYR A 735 5.62 -34.31 -22.02
N GLY A 736 6.22 -33.38 -21.28
CA GLY A 736 7.06 -32.30 -21.81
C GLY A 736 8.45 -32.28 -21.16
N ARG A 737 9.49 -31.90 -21.91
CA ARG A 737 10.87 -31.82 -21.39
C ARG A 737 11.30 -30.43 -20.95
N VAL A 738 10.51 -29.41 -21.26
CA VAL A 738 10.82 -27.98 -21.03
C VAL A 738 9.55 -27.27 -20.55
N LEU A 739 9.71 -26.26 -19.72
CA LEU A 739 8.62 -25.37 -19.30
C LEU A 739 8.07 -24.60 -20.52
N PRO A 740 6.75 -24.60 -20.77
CA PRO A 740 6.16 -23.95 -21.93
C PRO A 740 6.45 -22.45 -22.01
N GLY A 741 6.79 -21.97 -23.21
CA GLY A 741 6.90 -20.54 -23.51
C GLY A 741 5.54 -19.87 -23.77
N ARG A 742 5.49 -18.53 -23.82
CA ARG A 742 4.25 -17.77 -24.06
C ARG A 742 3.46 -18.21 -25.30
N SER A 743 4.15 -18.58 -26.38
CA SER A 743 3.55 -19.00 -27.65
C SER A 743 3.03 -20.43 -27.62
N GLU A 744 3.52 -21.26 -26.70
CA GLU A 744 3.08 -22.65 -26.53
C GLU A 744 1.86 -22.74 -25.61
N MET A 745 1.59 -21.69 -24.84
CA MET A 745 0.40 -21.53 -24.00
C MET A 745 -0.74 -20.82 -24.76
N LEU A 746 -1.12 -21.30 -25.95
CA LEU A 746 -2.12 -20.62 -26.81
C LEU A 746 -3.43 -21.38 -27.09
N GLU A 747 -3.61 -22.60 -26.57
CA GLU A 747 -4.88 -23.34 -26.72
C GLU A 747 -5.74 -23.28 -25.45
N PRO A 748 -7.08 -23.17 -25.58
CA PRO A 748 -7.98 -23.11 -24.44
C PRO A 748 -8.26 -24.53 -23.92
N GLU A 749 -7.29 -25.13 -23.22
CA GLU A 749 -7.46 -26.40 -22.53
C GLU A 749 -7.17 -26.23 -21.03
N PHE A 750 -8.07 -26.79 -20.21
CA PHE A 750 -7.94 -26.81 -18.77
C PHE A 750 -6.84 -27.81 -18.38
N ALA A 751 -5.73 -27.36 -17.78
CA ALA A 751 -4.53 -28.20 -17.61
C ALA A 751 -3.94 -28.16 -16.19
N LEU A 752 -3.62 -29.34 -15.62
CA LEU A 752 -2.82 -29.60 -14.42
C LEU A 752 -1.37 -29.81 -14.82
N TYR A 753 -0.44 -29.10 -14.17
CA TYR A 753 0.99 -29.29 -14.40
C TYR A 753 1.63 -30.06 -13.25
N LEU A 754 2.39 -31.11 -13.56
CA LEU A 754 3.25 -31.82 -12.63
C LEU A 754 4.71 -31.52 -13.01
N ILE A 755 5.44 -30.78 -12.19
CA ILE A 755 6.80 -30.33 -12.50
C ILE A 755 7.81 -31.05 -11.61
N ASP A 756 8.83 -31.66 -12.23
CA ASP A 756 9.92 -32.36 -11.54
C ASP A 756 11.04 -31.39 -11.12
N MET A 757 11.08 -31.03 -9.83
CA MET A 757 12.03 -30.05 -9.30
C MET A 757 13.46 -30.57 -9.18
N ARG A 758 13.74 -31.85 -9.48
CA ARG A 758 15.12 -32.35 -9.61
C ARG A 758 15.86 -31.70 -10.78
N GLN A 759 15.11 -31.18 -11.75
CA GLN A 759 15.64 -30.81 -13.07
C GLN A 759 15.42 -29.35 -13.44
N PHE A 760 14.61 -28.63 -12.66
CA PHE A 760 14.29 -27.22 -12.86
C PHE A 760 14.63 -26.43 -11.60
N GLN A 761 15.20 -25.24 -11.80
CA GLN A 761 15.49 -24.34 -10.70
C GLN A 761 14.22 -23.64 -10.23
N ALA A 762 14.10 -23.36 -8.93
CA ALA A 762 12.94 -22.66 -8.37
C ALA A 762 12.62 -21.35 -9.10
N LYS A 763 13.65 -20.60 -9.50
CA LYS A 763 13.53 -19.35 -10.26
C LYS A 763 12.86 -19.55 -11.62
N GLU A 764 13.24 -20.60 -12.36
CA GLU A 764 12.67 -20.91 -13.68
C GLU A 764 11.17 -21.22 -13.55
N VAL A 765 10.80 -22.00 -12.52
CA VAL A 765 9.40 -22.35 -12.24
C VAL A 765 8.60 -21.13 -11.78
N ILE A 766 9.17 -20.27 -10.94
CA ILE A 766 8.53 -18.99 -10.53
C ILE A 766 8.25 -18.10 -11.75
N GLU A 767 9.20 -17.97 -12.68
CA GLU A 767 9.00 -17.19 -13.91
C GLU A 767 7.93 -17.79 -14.81
N PHE A 768 7.93 -19.12 -14.98
CA PHE A 768 6.87 -19.84 -15.68
C PHE A 768 5.49 -19.56 -15.06
N LEU A 769 5.36 -19.69 -13.73
CA LEU A 769 4.09 -19.44 -13.04
C LEU A 769 3.65 -17.98 -13.15
N ARG A 770 4.58 -17.02 -13.12
CA ARG A 770 4.27 -15.59 -13.35
C ARG A 770 3.73 -15.36 -14.76
N MET A 771 4.33 -15.99 -15.78
CA MET A 771 3.83 -15.92 -17.16
C MET A 771 2.46 -16.57 -17.30
N ARG A 772 2.30 -17.78 -16.76
CA ARG A 772 1.03 -18.53 -16.69
C ARG A 772 -0.08 -17.70 -16.05
N ASN A 773 0.16 -17.14 -14.87
CA ASN A 773 -0.84 -16.35 -14.15
C ASN A 773 -1.19 -15.04 -14.86
N ARG A 774 -0.39 -14.58 -15.84
CA ARG A 774 -0.69 -13.44 -16.72
C ARG A 774 -1.32 -13.82 -18.06
N SER A 775 -1.29 -15.11 -18.45
CA SER A 775 -1.91 -15.64 -19.68
C SER A 775 -3.44 -15.54 -19.66
N PRO A 776 -4.15 -15.39 -20.78
CA PRO A 776 -5.62 -15.48 -20.80
C PRO A 776 -6.16 -16.90 -20.50
N ILE A 777 -5.33 -17.95 -20.55
CA ILE A 777 -5.76 -19.33 -20.34
C ILE A 777 -6.12 -19.60 -18.87
N VAL A 778 -7.11 -20.47 -18.69
CA VAL A 778 -7.50 -21.02 -17.40
C VAL A 778 -6.66 -22.26 -17.10
N HIS A 779 -5.81 -22.18 -16.06
CA HIS A 779 -4.94 -23.27 -15.64
C HIS A 779 -5.33 -23.78 -14.26
N VAL A 780 -5.35 -25.11 -14.08
CA VAL A 780 -5.51 -25.86 -12.82
C VAL A 780 -4.30 -25.59 -11.90
N PRO A 781 -4.33 -25.94 -10.60
CA PRO A 781 -3.14 -26.03 -9.75
C PRO A 781 -1.92 -26.69 -10.42
N VAL A 782 -0.73 -26.41 -9.88
CA VAL A 782 0.53 -27.08 -10.25
C VAL A 782 0.94 -27.95 -9.08
N LEU A 783 1.35 -29.17 -9.36
CA LEU A 783 2.01 -30.06 -8.42
C LEU A 783 3.51 -29.99 -8.68
N LEU A 784 4.30 -29.81 -7.64
CA LEU A 784 5.75 -29.89 -7.71
C LEU A 784 6.18 -31.20 -7.08
N TYR A 785 6.88 -32.03 -7.84
CA TYR A 785 7.62 -33.13 -7.27
C TYR A 785 8.95 -32.58 -6.71
N VAL A 786 9.05 -32.48 -5.40
CA VAL A 786 10.20 -31.95 -4.64
C VAL A 786 10.73 -33.08 -3.76
N PRO A 787 11.63 -33.92 -4.27
CA PRO A 787 12.20 -34.97 -3.46
C PRO A 787 13.13 -34.41 -2.38
N PRO A 788 13.47 -35.20 -1.34
CA PRO A 788 14.19 -34.72 -0.15
C PRO A 788 15.54 -34.04 -0.43
N GLU A 789 16.17 -34.34 -1.58
CA GLU A 789 17.46 -33.77 -1.97
C GLU A 789 17.36 -32.35 -2.53
N VAL A 790 16.16 -31.86 -2.86
CA VAL A 790 15.95 -30.52 -3.41
C VAL A 790 15.65 -29.54 -2.28
N GLU A 791 16.64 -28.72 -1.93
CA GLU A 791 16.46 -27.65 -0.94
C GLU A 791 15.84 -26.39 -1.58
N LEU A 792 14.74 -25.92 -1.00
CA LEU A 792 14.11 -24.64 -1.35
C LEU A 792 14.29 -23.66 -0.19
N THR A 793 14.70 -22.44 -0.50
CA THR A 793 14.71 -21.37 0.52
C THR A 793 13.28 -21.08 1.00
N LYS A 794 13.15 -20.48 2.20
CA LYS A 794 11.84 -20.05 2.74
C LYS A 794 11.09 -19.14 1.76
N GLU A 795 11.81 -18.20 1.14
CA GLU A 795 11.28 -17.27 0.16
C GLU A 795 10.81 -18.00 -1.11
N GLU A 796 11.63 -18.86 -1.70
CA GLU A 796 11.25 -19.64 -2.90
C GLU A 796 10.03 -20.52 -2.63
N GLY A 797 10.00 -21.21 -1.49
CA GLY A 797 8.86 -22.02 -1.08
C GLY A 797 7.58 -21.20 -0.90
N ALA A 798 7.70 -20.00 -0.34
CA ALA A 798 6.56 -19.09 -0.20
C ALA A 798 6.08 -18.57 -1.56
N MET A 799 7.00 -18.21 -2.45
CA MET A 799 6.68 -17.72 -3.80
C MET A 799 5.98 -18.79 -4.64
N LEU A 800 6.51 -20.01 -4.65
CA LEU A 800 5.93 -21.13 -5.38
C LEU A 800 4.51 -21.41 -4.88
N GLY A 801 4.31 -21.59 -3.57
CA GLY A 801 2.97 -21.87 -3.03
C GLY A 801 1.94 -20.80 -3.37
N ARG A 802 2.36 -19.53 -3.31
CA ARG A 802 1.50 -18.40 -3.66
C ARG A 802 1.09 -18.38 -5.13
N LEU A 803 2.04 -18.59 -6.04
CA LEU A 803 1.81 -18.48 -7.48
C LEU A 803 1.06 -19.69 -8.05
N ILE A 804 1.25 -20.87 -7.45
CA ILE A 804 0.53 -22.09 -7.82
C ILE A 804 -0.96 -21.91 -7.56
N GLY A 805 -1.31 -21.32 -6.42
CA GLY A 805 -2.68 -20.94 -6.06
C GLY A 805 -3.57 -22.13 -5.74
N VAL A 806 -3.13 -22.98 -4.80
CA VAL A 806 -4.02 -23.98 -4.23
C VAL A 806 -4.81 -23.36 -3.09
N ARG A 807 -6.15 -23.37 -3.22
CA ARG A 807 -7.04 -22.98 -2.13
C ARG A 807 -7.35 -24.21 -1.27
N THR A 808 -7.25 -24.05 0.05
CA THR A 808 -8.12 -24.74 1.00
C THR A 808 -9.54 -24.17 0.83
N GLY A 809 -10.58 -25.00 1.02
CA GLY A 809 -12.00 -24.60 1.00
C GLY A 809 -12.36 -23.50 2.02
N GLU A 810 -13.65 -23.14 2.05
CA GLU A 810 -14.29 -22.03 2.79
C GLU A 810 -13.41 -21.24 3.79
N GLU A 811 -12.88 -20.08 3.35
CA GLU A 811 -12.30 -18.97 4.13
C GLU A 811 -11.34 -19.26 5.31
N VAL A 812 -10.88 -20.49 5.45
CA VAL A 812 -9.92 -21.00 6.44
C VAL A 812 -9.09 -22.00 5.61
N ASP A 813 -7.87 -21.72 5.12
CA ASP A 813 -6.81 -21.30 5.99
C ASP A 813 -5.46 -20.94 5.33
N GLY A 814 -4.70 -20.02 5.96
CA GLY A 814 -3.62 -19.24 5.37
C GLY A 814 -2.34 -19.97 4.97
N LEU A 815 -2.27 -21.30 5.17
CA LEU A 815 -1.21 -22.13 4.61
C LEU A 815 -1.51 -22.40 3.14
N PRO A 816 -0.56 -22.18 2.20
CA PRO A 816 -0.73 -22.72 0.86
C PRO A 816 -0.85 -24.23 1.04
N MET A 817 -1.90 -24.83 0.50
CA MET A 817 -2.01 -26.28 0.50
C MET A 817 -0.70 -26.88 -0.04
N PRO A 818 -0.20 -27.97 0.55
CA PRO A 818 1.04 -28.62 0.10
C PRO A 818 0.94 -29.06 -1.36
N TYR A 819 1.39 -28.20 -2.27
CA TYR A 819 1.55 -28.50 -3.70
C TYR A 819 2.76 -29.42 -3.95
N ARG A 820 3.45 -29.86 -2.88
CA ARG A 820 4.68 -30.62 -2.94
C ARG A 820 4.39 -32.10 -2.79
N ILE A 821 4.92 -32.88 -3.71
CA ILE A 821 4.98 -34.34 -3.64
C ILE A 821 6.44 -34.68 -3.36
N ASP A 822 6.68 -35.32 -2.23
CA ASP A 822 7.99 -35.78 -1.75
C ASP A 822 8.27 -37.23 -2.17
N ASP A 823 7.21 -38.04 -2.26
CA ASP A 823 7.24 -39.47 -2.57
C ASP A 823 6.12 -39.83 -3.56
N LEU A 824 6.51 -40.49 -4.66
CA LEU A 824 5.59 -40.92 -5.72
C LEU A 824 5.13 -42.38 -5.57
N GLU A 825 5.64 -43.13 -4.59
CA GLU A 825 5.33 -44.55 -4.39
C GLU A 825 4.00 -44.80 -3.66
N LYS A 826 3.36 -43.74 -3.14
CA LYS A 826 2.10 -43.81 -2.36
C LYS A 826 0.92 -43.24 -3.15
N PRO A 827 0.26 -44.02 -4.02
CA PRO A 827 -0.78 -43.52 -4.93
C PRO A 827 -2.00 -42.95 -4.18
N GLU A 828 -2.42 -43.54 -3.07
CA GLU A 828 -3.57 -43.04 -2.27
C GLU A 828 -3.31 -41.67 -1.65
N ARG A 829 -2.08 -41.44 -1.16
CA ARG A 829 -1.68 -40.12 -0.64
C ARG A 829 -1.74 -39.07 -1.74
N ILE A 830 -1.22 -39.37 -2.93
CA ILE A 830 -1.26 -38.44 -4.07
C ILE A 830 -2.71 -38.18 -4.48
N LYS A 831 -3.54 -39.23 -4.56
CA LYS A 831 -4.96 -39.13 -4.87
C LYS A 831 -5.66 -38.14 -3.94
N HIS A 832 -5.59 -38.37 -2.63
CA HIS A 832 -6.29 -37.56 -1.64
C HIS A 832 -5.70 -36.15 -1.50
N LEU A 833 -4.39 -35.99 -1.73
CA LEU A 833 -3.77 -34.68 -1.84
C LEU A 833 -4.38 -33.89 -3.02
N VAL A 834 -4.42 -34.48 -4.22
CA VAL A 834 -4.96 -33.81 -5.41
C VAL A 834 -6.46 -33.52 -5.27
N GLN A 835 -7.24 -34.42 -4.68
CA GLN A 835 -8.66 -34.18 -4.36
C GLN A 835 -8.83 -32.99 -3.38
N GLY A 836 -8.01 -32.93 -2.33
CA GLY A 836 -8.02 -31.80 -1.39
C GLY A 836 -7.67 -30.47 -2.08
N ILE A 837 -6.63 -30.47 -2.91
CA ILE A 837 -6.16 -29.31 -3.69
C ILE A 837 -7.28 -28.74 -4.60
N LEU A 838 -8.13 -29.62 -5.13
CA LEU A 838 -9.21 -29.29 -6.06
C LEU A 838 -10.58 -29.14 -5.37
N ASN A 839 -10.64 -29.35 -4.04
CA ASN A 839 -11.86 -29.36 -3.24
C ASN A 839 -12.94 -30.30 -3.82
N ILE A 840 -12.52 -31.53 -4.15
CA ILE A 840 -13.39 -32.61 -4.65
C ILE A 840 -13.76 -33.51 -3.47
N ASP A 841 -15.04 -33.56 -3.12
CA ASP A 841 -15.55 -34.48 -2.10
C ASP A 841 -15.84 -35.87 -2.69
N ASP A 842 -15.79 -36.91 -1.87
CA ASP A 842 -16.03 -38.30 -2.33
C ASP A 842 -17.49 -38.51 -2.79
N GLU A 843 -18.45 -37.73 -2.27
CA GLU A 843 -19.85 -37.72 -2.72
C GLU A 843 -19.97 -37.19 -4.16
N MET A 844 -19.18 -36.18 -4.54
CA MET A 844 -19.16 -35.65 -5.91
C MET A 844 -18.64 -36.66 -6.95
N ILE A 845 -17.90 -37.68 -6.50
CA ILE A 845 -17.38 -38.75 -7.35
C ILE A 845 -18.43 -39.85 -7.53
N GLN A 846 -19.28 -40.09 -6.53
CA GLN A 846 -20.35 -41.10 -6.60
C GLN A 846 -21.50 -40.66 -7.52
N ASP A 847 -21.82 -39.36 -7.56
CA ASP A 847 -22.84 -38.83 -8.47
C ASP A 847 -22.39 -38.78 -9.96
N GLY A 848 -21.09 -38.84 -10.23
CA GLY A 848 -20.53 -38.92 -11.59
C GLY A 848 -20.49 -40.33 -12.18
N GLY A 849 -20.84 -41.35 -11.40
CA GLY A 849 -20.92 -42.74 -11.85
C GLY A 849 -22.33 -43.07 -12.34
N LEU A 850 -22.60 -42.88 -13.64
CA LEU A 850 -23.72 -43.46 -14.40
C LEU A 850 -24.93 -43.88 -13.54
N SER A 851 -25.69 -42.91 -13.00
CA SER A 851 -27.06 -43.20 -12.57
C SER A 851 -27.95 -43.22 -13.82
N SER A 852 -27.95 -44.38 -14.45
CA SER A 852 -29.00 -44.78 -15.38
C SER A 852 -30.37 -44.57 -14.73
N GLU A 853 -31.22 -43.78 -15.39
CA GLU A 853 -32.68 -43.82 -15.38
C GLU A 853 -33.34 -44.24 -14.05
N ASN A 854 -33.77 -43.26 -13.26
CA ASN A 854 -35.15 -43.13 -12.76
C ASN A 854 -35.17 -42.18 -11.56
N GLU A 855 -35.49 -40.92 -11.82
CA GLU A 855 -36.27 -40.10 -10.88
C GLU A 855 -36.80 -38.87 -11.66
N PHE A 856 -37.62 -39.18 -12.67
CA PHE A 856 -38.60 -38.23 -13.18
C PHE A 856 -39.90 -38.48 -12.42
N LEU A 857 -40.53 -37.39 -11.98
CA LEU A 857 -41.85 -37.26 -11.36
C LEU A 857 -41.87 -37.37 -9.83
N GLU A 858 -41.77 -36.23 -9.15
CA GLU A 858 -42.90 -35.60 -8.46
C GLU A 858 -42.44 -34.31 -7.75
N GLY A 859 -43.22 -33.23 -7.90
CA GLY A 859 -43.05 -32.00 -7.11
C GLY A 859 -42.92 -30.70 -7.91
N GLN A 860 -43.83 -30.45 -8.85
CA GLN A 860 -44.15 -29.10 -9.30
C GLN A 860 -44.92 -28.34 -8.21
N ASP A 861 -44.65 -27.04 -8.18
CA ASP A 861 -45.49 -25.93 -7.70
C ASP A 861 -45.59 -25.68 -6.18
N GLU A 862 -44.83 -24.68 -5.71
CA GLU A 862 -45.44 -23.43 -5.26
C GLU A 862 -44.47 -22.23 -5.34
N MET A 863 -45.03 -21.12 -5.79
CA MET A 863 -44.40 -19.90 -6.30
C MET A 863 -43.85 -18.97 -5.21
N ALA A 864 -42.81 -18.19 -5.55
CA ALA A 864 -42.83 -16.73 -5.43
C ALA A 864 -41.70 -16.10 -6.26
N GLU A 865 -42.10 -15.41 -7.31
CA GLU A 865 -41.30 -14.46 -8.08
C GLU A 865 -40.85 -13.29 -7.19
N GLU A 866 -39.61 -12.81 -7.36
CA GLU A 866 -39.36 -11.40 -7.69
C GLU A 866 -37.94 -11.22 -8.24
N ASN A 867 -37.90 -10.87 -9.53
CA ASN A 867 -36.75 -10.27 -10.21
C ASN A 867 -36.33 -8.96 -9.51
N ILE A 868 -35.06 -8.56 -9.66
CA ILE A 868 -34.67 -7.37 -10.45
C ILE A 868 -33.19 -7.01 -10.20
N PHE A 869 -32.43 -7.05 -11.30
CA PHE A 869 -31.24 -6.23 -11.55
C PHE A 869 -31.57 -4.72 -11.45
N SER A 870 -30.97 -4.00 -10.51
CA SER A 870 -30.71 -2.55 -10.55
C SER A 870 -29.79 -2.23 -9.34
N ASN A 871 -28.64 -1.56 -9.37
CA ASN A 871 -28.05 -0.49 -10.18
C ASN A 871 -26.51 -0.71 -10.21
N TRP A 872 -25.79 -0.49 -11.32
CA TRP A 872 -25.05 0.75 -11.64
C TRP A 872 -24.51 1.54 -10.45
#